data_AF-A0AAE0QCZ7-F1
#
_entry.id   AF-A0AAE0QCZ7-F1
#
_cell.length_a   1.000
_cell.length_b   1.000
_cell.length_c   1.000
_cell.angle_alpha   90.00
_cell.angle_beta   90.00
_cell.angle_gamma   90.00
#
_symmetry.space_group_name_H-M   'P 1'
#
loop_
_entity.id
_entity.type
_entity.pdbx_description
1 polymer ?
#
loop_
_entity_poly.entity_id
_entity_poly.type
_entity_poly.pdbx_seq_one_letter_code
_entity_poly.pdbx_strand_id
1 'polypeptide(L)'
;VFAVCADITQPTETMTCPEKNCTPPHLVTKEVVASGKWVQLEKTTYVDPSGNTRIWETVKRTTRPTNTAVDGVGIIALLKRTLHKDCVVLVKQFRPPMGCYTLEFPAGLIDQNENAEVAALRELKEETGYKGEVVGVTPVTCLDPGLSNGSTQIVMVNINGDDPENINPTQQLEFVDVILLPLDEFQKKIDGKGRELADMMERRKVDILCVQETRWKGKKARSIGAGFKLFYYGVDSKRNEVGVVLKEEFVRNVLEGKRVSDRVMSLKVEIEGVMLNVVSGYAPQERILMDVGEGNTGDEEVMGKFGVKERNLEGQMVVDFAKRMDMAVVNTYFQKREEHRVTYKSGGRRTQVDYILCRRGNLKEISDCKVVVGESVARQHRMVVCRMTLMFCKKKRSKIEIEKKTKWWKLKKEECCEEFRQKLRQALGGQVVLPDDWETTAEVIRETGRKVLGVSSGRRKEDKETWWWNEEVQDSIQRKRLAKKKWDMDRTEENRQEYKELQRRVKREVSKAKQKAYDELYTRLDTREGQKDLYRLARQRDQDGKDVQQVRVIKDRDGRVLTSEESVQRRWKEYFEELMNEENEREKSRRGELCGTENLEKAYDRVPREELWYCMRKSGVAEKYVRVVQDMYERSRTVVRCAVGQTEEFKVEVGLHQGSALSPFLFAIVMDQLSEE
;
A
#
# COMPACT_ATOMS: atom_id res chain seq x y z
N VAL A 1 -18.41 13.72 -2.74
CA VAL A 1 -19.64 12.94 -2.92
C VAL A 1 -20.77 13.89 -2.60
N PHE A 2 -21.30 14.58 -3.60
CA PHE A 2 -22.50 15.42 -3.46
C PHE A 2 -23.47 14.87 -4.49
N ALA A 3 -24.61 14.35 -4.05
CA ALA A 3 -25.67 13.93 -4.95
C ALA A 3 -26.56 15.14 -5.20
N VAL A 4 -26.86 15.45 -6.46
CA VAL A 4 -27.85 16.49 -6.78
C VAL A 4 -29.22 15.88 -6.62
N CYS A 5 -30.08 16.51 -5.81
CA CYS A 5 -31.48 16.15 -5.73
C CYS A 5 -32.17 16.72 -6.98
N ALA A 6 -32.31 15.90 -8.02
CA ALA A 6 -33.15 16.27 -9.15
C ALA A 6 -34.60 15.98 -8.76
N ASP A 7 -35.41 17.03 -8.60
CA ASP A 7 -36.87 16.89 -8.60
C ASP A 7 -37.28 16.38 -9.98
N ILE A 8 -37.50 15.07 -10.10
CA ILE A 8 -38.14 14.46 -11.27
C ILE A 8 -39.65 14.68 -11.12
N THR A 9 -40.10 15.93 -11.16
CA THR A 9 -41.53 16.29 -11.13
C THR A 9 -42.02 16.96 -12.41
N GLN A 10 -41.20 17.03 -13.46
CA GLN A 10 -41.70 17.26 -14.83
C GLN A 10 -41.03 16.31 -15.82
N PRO A 11 -41.79 15.42 -16.49
CA PRO A 11 -41.26 14.60 -17.56
C PRO A 11 -41.12 15.47 -18.82
N THR A 12 -39.96 16.09 -19.02
CA THR A 12 -39.59 16.61 -20.33
C THR A 12 -38.82 15.55 -21.10
N GLU A 13 -39.48 15.06 -22.15
CA GLU A 13 -39.00 14.25 -23.26
C GLU A 13 -38.69 12.76 -22.98
N THR A 14 -39.55 11.96 -23.61
CA THR A 14 -39.55 10.51 -23.78
C THR A 14 -38.16 9.85 -23.87
N MET A 15 -37.73 9.21 -22.77
CA MET A 15 -36.87 8.04 -22.85
C MET A 15 -37.75 6.79 -22.72
N THR A 16 -38.11 6.18 -23.84
CA THR A 16 -38.76 4.87 -23.87
C THR A 16 -37.75 3.81 -23.44
N CYS A 17 -37.93 3.28 -22.23
CA CYS A 17 -37.25 2.06 -21.77
C CYS A 17 -38.10 0.84 -22.16
N PRO A 18 -37.51 -0.24 -22.71
CA PRO A 18 -38.28 -1.38 -23.19
C PRO A 18 -38.77 -2.25 -22.02
N GLU A 19 -40.09 -2.50 -22.03
CA GLU A 19 -40.81 -3.65 -21.48
C GLU A 19 -40.27 -4.31 -20.20
N LYS A 20 -40.59 -3.72 -19.04
CA LYS A 20 -41.01 -4.45 -17.83
C LYS A 20 -42.01 -3.59 -17.06
N ASN A 21 -43.10 -4.18 -16.58
CA ASN A 21 -44.04 -3.55 -15.63
C ASN A 21 -43.31 -3.21 -14.32
N CYS A 22 -42.51 -2.15 -14.29
CA CYS A 22 -41.82 -1.66 -13.11
C CYS A 22 -42.54 -0.42 -12.59
N THR A 23 -43.09 -0.52 -11.38
CA THR A 23 -43.66 0.63 -10.67
C THR A 23 -42.51 1.53 -10.19
N PRO A 24 -42.59 2.87 -10.32
CA PRO A 24 -41.54 3.74 -9.80
C PRO A 24 -41.42 3.59 -8.27
N PRO A 25 -40.18 3.60 -7.72
CA PRO A 25 -39.98 3.51 -6.28
C PRO A 25 -40.64 4.66 -5.56
N HIS A 26 -41.37 4.36 -4.49
CA HIS A 26 -42.04 5.37 -3.68
C HIS A 26 -42.03 4.97 -2.21
N LEU A 27 -42.12 5.99 -1.36
CA LEU A 27 -42.18 5.84 0.09
C LEU A 27 -43.59 5.44 0.53
N VAL A 28 -43.69 4.48 1.45
CA VAL A 28 -44.96 3.96 1.99
C VAL A 28 -45.22 4.52 3.38
N THR A 29 -44.32 4.24 4.33
CA THR A 29 -44.46 4.70 5.72
C THR A 29 -43.15 5.23 6.27
N LYS A 30 -43.25 6.10 7.28
CA LYS A 30 -42.13 6.63 8.05
C LYS A 30 -42.50 6.51 9.53
N GLU A 31 -41.80 5.64 10.25
CA GLU A 31 -42.02 5.40 11.67
C GLU A 31 -40.88 6.02 12.47
N VAL A 32 -41.18 6.88 13.43
CA VAL A 32 -40.15 7.47 14.30
C VAL A 32 -39.68 6.43 15.30
N VAL A 33 -38.38 6.13 15.29
CA VAL A 33 -37.75 5.18 16.22
C VAL A 33 -37.27 5.90 17.46
N ALA A 34 -36.58 7.03 17.28
CA ALA A 34 -36.09 7.87 18.37
C ALA A 34 -35.97 9.33 17.90
N SER A 35 -36.27 10.30 18.77
CA SER A 35 -36.15 11.72 18.44
C SER A 35 -35.48 12.47 19.58
N GLY A 36 -34.42 13.22 19.25
CA GLY A 36 -33.71 14.11 20.16
C GLY A 36 -33.90 15.58 19.77
N LYS A 37 -33.23 16.48 20.49
CA LYS A 37 -33.36 17.94 20.24
C LYS A 37 -32.95 18.36 18.82
N TRP A 38 -31.94 17.71 18.24
CA TRP A 38 -31.31 18.13 16.98
C TRP A 38 -31.43 17.10 15.84
N VAL A 39 -31.66 15.83 16.18
CA VAL A 39 -31.63 14.69 15.25
C VAL A 39 -32.74 13.69 15.60
N GLN A 40 -33.36 13.10 14.59
CA GLN A 40 -34.40 12.08 14.66
C GLN A 40 -34.00 10.86 13.80
N LEU A 41 -34.24 9.66 14.32
CA LEU A 41 -34.10 8.39 13.62
C LEU A 41 -35.47 7.86 13.23
N GLU A 42 -35.63 7.50 11.95
CA GLU A 42 -36.85 6.96 11.37
C GLU A 42 -36.60 5.62 10.69
N LYS A 43 -37.62 4.78 10.69
CA LYS A 43 -37.72 3.57 9.88
C LYS A 43 -38.62 3.87 8.70
N THR A 44 -38.02 3.93 7.52
CA THR A 44 -38.66 4.29 6.26
C THR A 44 -38.98 3.02 5.47
N THR A 45 -40.26 2.79 5.18
CA THR A 45 -40.72 1.70 4.32
C THR A 45 -40.89 2.22 2.90
N TYR A 46 -40.34 1.53 1.90
CA TYR A 46 -40.46 1.92 0.48
C TYR A 46 -40.69 0.70 -0.41
N VAL A 47 -41.30 0.93 -1.58
CA VAL A 47 -41.48 -0.12 -2.61
C VAL A 47 -40.33 -0.01 -3.62
N ASP A 48 -39.66 -1.14 -3.89
CA ASP A 48 -38.60 -1.22 -4.91
C ASP A 48 -39.17 -1.31 -6.34
N PRO A 49 -38.36 -1.14 -7.40
CA PRO A 49 -38.85 -1.25 -8.79
C PRO A 49 -39.47 -2.61 -9.14
N SER A 50 -39.22 -3.65 -8.33
CA SER A 50 -39.77 -5.00 -8.52
C SER A 50 -41.09 -5.20 -7.77
N GLY A 51 -41.62 -4.16 -7.10
CA GLY A 51 -42.85 -4.21 -6.32
C GLY A 51 -42.67 -4.75 -4.89
N ASN A 52 -41.44 -5.04 -4.45
CA ASN A 52 -41.23 -5.56 -3.10
C ASN A 52 -41.15 -4.42 -2.09
N THR A 53 -41.77 -4.63 -0.92
CA THR A 53 -41.66 -3.69 0.20
C THR A 53 -40.34 -3.92 0.95
N ARG A 54 -39.59 -2.83 1.16
CA ARG A 54 -38.32 -2.82 1.88
C ARG A 54 -38.32 -1.77 2.97
N ILE A 55 -37.43 -1.96 3.93
CA ILE A 55 -37.27 -1.10 5.11
C ILE A 55 -35.87 -0.49 5.07
N TRP A 56 -35.76 0.80 5.40
CA TRP A 56 -34.53 1.55 5.46
C TRP A 56 -34.47 2.40 6.73
N GLU A 57 -33.32 2.46 7.40
CA GLU A 57 -33.13 3.35 8.55
C GLU A 57 -32.64 4.71 8.08
N THR A 58 -33.34 5.78 8.47
CA THR A 58 -33.12 7.14 7.96
C THR A 58 -32.91 8.11 9.12
N VAL A 59 -31.85 8.92 9.03
CA VAL A 59 -31.55 9.99 9.97
C VAL A 59 -32.05 11.33 9.42
N LYS A 60 -32.69 12.15 10.26
CA LYS A 60 -33.14 13.50 9.91
C LYS A 60 -32.75 14.53 10.96
N ARG A 61 -32.67 15.79 10.56
CA ARG A 61 -32.61 16.92 11.49
C ARG A 61 -34.01 17.34 11.91
N THR A 62 -34.18 17.68 13.18
CA THR A 62 -35.44 18.23 13.73
C THR A 62 -35.55 19.75 13.51
N THR A 63 -34.47 20.38 13.05
CA THR A 63 -34.35 21.84 12.90
C THR A 63 -34.59 22.35 11.49
N ARG A 64 -35.03 21.51 10.55
CA ARG A 64 -35.29 21.97 9.17
C ARG A 64 -36.46 22.96 9.17
N PRO A 65 -36.28 24.19 8.67
CA PRO A 65 -37.39 25.14 8.55
C PRO A 65 -38.46 24.64 7.57
N THR A 66 -39.73 24.93 7.85
CA THR A 66 -40.88 24.46 7.06
C THR A 66 -40.96 25.07 5.65
N ASN A 67 -40.34 26.24 5.45
CA ASN A 67 -40.41 27.01 4.20
C ASN A 67 -39.14 26.91 3.35
N THR A 68 -38.17 26.06 3.71
CA THR A 68 -36.91 25.91 2.96
C THR A 68 -36.72 24.48 2.46
N ALA A 69 -36.18 24.34 1.25
CA ALA A 69 -35.88 23.03 0.65
C ALA A 69 -34.63 22.36 1.25
N VAL A 70 -33.85 23.09 2.05
CA VAL A 70 -32.54 22.66 2.58
C VAL A 70 -32.37 22.95 4.06
N ASP A 71 -31.53 22.14 4.71
CA ASP A 71 -31.17 22.32 6.13
C ASP A 71 -30.15 23.43 6.35
N GLY A 72 -29.25 23.64 5.39
CA GLY A 72 -28.10 24.52 5.57
C GLY A 72 -27.40 24.91 4.27
N VAL A 73 -26.33 25.67 4.40
CA VAL A 73 -25.50 26.14 3.29
C VAL A 73 -24.04 25.77 3.49
N GLY A 74 -23.35 25.44 2.40
CA GLY A 74 -21.90 25.33 2.36
C GLY A 74 -21.31 26.44 1.50
N ILE A 75 -20.20 27.05 1.92
CA ILE A 75 -19.69 28.27 1.31
C ILE A 75 -18.33 28.02 0.65
N ILE A 76 -18.25 28.17 -0.66
CA ILE A 76 -16.96 28.22 -1.36
C ILE A 76 -16.56 29.68 -1.49
N ALA A 77 -15.82 30.15 -0.50
CA ALA A 77 -15.33 31.53 -0.43
C ALA A 77 -13.94 31.66 -1.07
N LEU A 78 -13.83 32.52 -2.08
CA LEU A 78 -12.58 32.86 -2.78
C LEU A 78 -12.12 34.27 -2.39
N LEU A 79 -11.04 34.35 -1.62
CA LEU A 79 -10.35 35.58 -1.26
C LEU A 79 -9.42 36.02 -2.39
N LYS A 80 -9.75 37.16 -3.00
CA LYS A 80 -9.00 37.78 -4.10
C LYS A 80 -8.31 39.04 -3.60
N ARG A 81 -7.02 39.19 -3.93
CA ARG A 81 -6.19 40.35 -3.56
C ARG A 81 -5.31 40.71 -4.74
N THR A 82 -5.12 42.00 -4.99
CA THR A 82 -4.41 42.50 -6.18
C THR A 82 -2.96 41.99 -6.26
N LEU A 83 -2.29 41.84 -5.11
CA LEU A 83 -0.88 41.46 -5.02
C LEU A 83 -0.64 40.00 -4.58
N HIS A 84 -1.69 39.20 -4.39
CA HIS A 84 -1.58 37.83 -3.91
C HIS A 84 -2.41 36.86 -4.75
N LYS A 85 -2.04 35.58 -4.71
CA LYS A 85 -2.84 34.52 -5.35
C LYS A 85 -4.18 34.36 -4.65
N ASP A 86 -5.20 34.01 -5.44
CA ASP A 86 -6.52 33.64 -4.95
C ASP A 86 -6.42 32.52 -3.90
N CYS A 87 -7.08 32.73 -2.77
CA CYS A 87 -7.10 31.79 -1.66
C CYS A 87 -8.53 31.29 -1.44
N VAL A 88 -8.68 29.99 -1.19
CA VAL A 88 -9.89 29.40 -0.64
C VAL A 88 -9.90 29.62 0.86
N VAL A 89 -11.00 30.15 1.39
CA VAL A 89 -11.22 30.30 2.83
C VAL A 89 -11.83 29.01 3.37
N LEU A 90 -11.18 28.42 4.37
CA LEU A 90 -11.64 27.23 5.07
C LEU A 90 -11.71 27.51 6.58
N VAL A 91 -12.46 26.68 7.28
CA VAL A 91 -12.57 26.71 8.74
C VAL A 91 -12.07 25.41 9.34
N LYS A 92 -11.36 25.51 10.45
CA LYS A 92 -10.98 24.38 11.29
C LYS A 92 -11.72 24.45 12.61
N GLN A 93 -12.48 23.40 12.90
CA GLN A 93 -13.30 23.32 14.10
C GLN A 93 -13.33 21.89 14.67
N PHE A 94 -13.57 21.77 15.97
CA PHE A 94 -13.72 20.46 16.61
C PHE A 94 -15.14 19.94 16.37
N ARG A 95 -15.29 18.75 15.79
CA ARG A 95 -16.58 18.10 15.55
C ARG A 95 -16.81 16.99 16.57
N PRO A 96 -17.71 17.15 17.56
CA PRO A 96 -18.00 16.11 18.54
C PRO A 96 -18.35 14.73 17.94
N PRO A 97 -19.13 14.62 16.85
CA PRO A 97 -19.41 13.32 16.22
C PRO A 97 -18.18 12.58 15.70
N MET A 98 -17.12 13.32 15.31
CA MET A 98 -15.87 12.75 14.81
C MET A 98 -14.79 12.62 15.90
N GLY A 99 -15.00 13.26 17.05
CA GLY A 99 -14.02 13.30 18.15
C GLY A 99 -12.70 14.00 17.79
N CYS A 100 -12.65 14.80 16.73
CA CYS A 100 -11.43 15.45 16.26
C CYS A 100 -11.68 16.80 15.58
N TYR A 101 -10.59 17.53 15.29
CA TYR A 101 -10.65 18.74 14.47
C TYR A 101 -10.78 18.37 12.99
N THR A 102 -11.74 19.00 12.31
CA THR A 102 -11.99 18.86 10.88
C THR A 102 -11.56 20.13 10.16
N LEU A 103 -11.27 20.00 8.86
CA LEU A 103 -11.05 21.11 7.95
C LEU A 103 -12.21 21.12 6.96
N GLU A 104 -12.99 22.19 6.95
CA GLU A 104 -14.26 22.26 6.23
C GLU A 104 -14.38 23.60 5.49
N PHE A 105 -15.29 23.65 4.52
CA PHE A 105 -15.79 24.94 4.01
C PHE A 105 -16.62 25.62 5.11
N PRO A 106 -16.63 26.96 5.18
CA PRO A 106 -17.56 27.65 6.04
C PRO A 106 -18.99 27.20 5.75
N ALA A 107 -19.78 26.93 6.78
CA ALA A 107 -21.09 26.31 6.61
C ALA A 107 -21.98 26.47 7.84
N GLY A 108 -23.28 26.64 7.62
CA GLY A 108 -24.24 26.78 8.70
C GLY A 108 -25.67 26.41 8.31
N LEU A 109 -26.58 26.50 9.27
CA LEU A 109 -27.99 26.20 9.07
C LEU A 109 -28.70 27.45 8.53
N ILE A 110 -29.76 27.24 7.74
CA ILE A 110 -30.60 28.34 7.28
C ILE A 110 -31.64 28.65 8.36
N ASP A 111 -31.78 29.93 8.71
CA ASP A 111 -32.79 30.39 9.66
C ASP A 111 -34.19 30.51 9.04
N GLN A 112 -35.21 30.66 9.89
CA GLN A 112 -36.59 30.79 9.43
C GLN A 112 -36.78 32.06 8.59
N ASN A 113 -37.28 31.91 7.36
CA ASN A 113 -37.46 32.96 6.35
C ASN A 113 -36.14 33.53 5.77
N GLU A 114 -35.02 32.84 5.93
CA GLU A 114 -33.76 33.18 5.30
C GLU A 114 -33.58 32.40 3.99
N ASN A 115 -32.98 33.03 2.96
CA ASN A 115 -32.59 32.33 1.73
C ASN A 115 -31.12 31.85 1.83
N ALA A 116 -30.70 30.94 0.94
CA ALA A 116 -29.35 30.39 1.01
C ALA A 116 -28.23 31.43 0.82
N GLU A 117 -28.48 32.49 0.05
CA GLU A 117 -27.50 33.55 -0.19
C GLU A 117 -27.24 34.38 1.07
N VAL A 118 -28.31 34.80 1.75
CA VAL A 118 -28.24 35.57 3.00
C VAL A 118 -27.62 34.72 4.10
N ALA A 119 -28.04 33.46 4.23
CA ALA A 119 -27.43 32.51 5.16
C ALA A 119 -25.93 32.35 4.90
N ALA A 120 -25.52 32.20 3.64
CA ALA A 120 -24.12 32.04 3.28
C ALA A 120 -23.26 33.26 3.64
N LEU A 121 -23.78 34.48 3.42
CA LEU A 121 -23.06 35.71 3.78
C LEU A 121 -23.01 35.93 5.30
N ARG A 122 -24.09 35.59 6.01
CA ARG A 122 -24.15 35.64 7.48
C ARG A 122 -23.14 34.67 8.10
N GLU A 123 -23.21 33.41 7.74
CA GLU A 123 -22.34 32.34 8.25
C GLU A 123 -20.87 32.59 7.91
N LEU A 124 -20.56 33.07 6.69
CA LEU A 124 -19.21 33.46 6.32
C LEU A 124 -18.66 34.54 7.26
N LYS A 125 -19.48 35.55 7.57
CA LYS A 125 -19.09 36.65 8.45
C LYS A 125 -18.97 36.19 9.92
N GLU A 126 -19.86 35.32 10.39
CA GLU A 126 -19.83 34.80 11.75
C GLU A 126 -18.61 33.91 12.00
N GLU A 127 -18.34 32.97 11.09
CA GLU A 127 -17.24 32.00 11.21
C GLU A 127 -15.86 32.57 10.85
N THR A 128 -15.80 33.51 9.91
CA THR A 128 -14.51 33.97 9.35
C THR A 128 -14.25 35.47 9.49
N GLY A 129 -15.28 36.25 9.77
CA GLY A 129 -15.23 37.72 9.79
C GLY A 129 -15.22 38.39 8.41
N TYR A 130 -15.08 37.64 7.32
CA TYR A 130 -15.04 38.19 5.96
C TYR A 130 -16.43 38.59 5.45
N LYS A 131 -16.48 39.67 4.68
CA LYS A 131 -17.63 40.05 3.87
C LYS A 131 -17.34 39.78 2.40
N GLY A 132 -18.28 39.19 1.70
CA GLY A 132 -18.14 38.86 0.29
C GLY A 132 -19.43 39.05 -0.50
N GLU A 133 -19.34 38.79 -1.79
CA GLU A 133 -20.43 38.89 -2.75
C GLU A 133 -20.72 37.51 -3.34
N VAL A 134 -22.00 37.14 -3.41
CA VAL A 134 -22.43 35.87 -3.98
C VAL A 134 -22.21 35.89 -5.50
N VAL A 135 -21.60 34.82 -5.99
CA VAL A 135 -21.31 34.59 -7.42
C VAL A 135 -22.29 33.60 -8.02
N GLY A 136 -22.76 32.64 -7.23
CA GLY A 136 -23.73 31.66 -7.68
C GLY A 136 -24.08 30.63 -6.60
N VAL A 137 -25.24 30.02 -6.77
CA VAL A 137 -25.80 29.03 -5.84
C VAL A 137 -26.07 27.74 -6.60
N THR A 138 -25.66 26.60 -6.04
CA THR A 138 -25.98 25.30 -6.64
C THR A 138 -27.43 24.91 -6.41
N PRO A 139 -27.98 23.97 -7.21
CA PRO A 139 -29.18 23.24 -6.83
C PRO A 139 -29.01 22.55 -5.46
N VAL A 140 -30.12 22.06 -4.91
CA VAL A 140 -30.11 21.30 -3.67
C VAL A 140 -29.23 20.05 -3.81
N THR A 141 -28.26 19.92 -2.92
CA THR A 141 -27.34 18.79 -2.84
C THR A 141 -27.55 18.01 -1.55
N CYS A 142 -27.52 16.69 -1.63
CA CYS A 142 -27.62 15.81 -0.48
C CYS A 142 -26.22 15.59 0.11
N LEU A 143 -26.10 15.66 1.43
CA LEU A 143 -24.85 15.40 2.16
C LEU A 143 -24.54 13.90 2.20
N ASP A 144 -25.50 13.10 2.67
CA ASP A 144 -25.38 11.65 2.75
C ASP A 144 -26.74 10.99 2.46
N PRO A 145 -27.11 10.80 1.17
CA PRO A 145 -28.42 10.32 0.77
C PRO A 145 -28.69 8.85 1.13
N GLY A 146 -27.64 8.08 1.47
CA GLY A 146 -27.79 6.68 1.89
C GLY A 146 -28.16 6.54 3.36
N LEU A 147 -27.88 7.55 4.19
CA LEU A 147 -28.12 7.53 5.63
C LEU A 147 -29.16 8.56 6.06
N SER A 148 -29.13 9.76 5.46
CA SER A 148 -29.86 10.93 5.96
C SER A 148 -30.60 11.68 4.87
N ASN A 149 -31.62 12.44 5.27
CA ASN A 149 -32.26 13.40 4.36
C ASN A 149 -31.52 14.75 4.31
N GLY A 150 -30.36 14.87 4.94
CA GLY A 150 -29.61 16.12 5.07
C GLY A 150 -29.30 16.75 3.71
N SER A 151 -29.80 17.96 3.48
CA SER A 151 -29.67 18.70 2.23
C SER A 151 -29.06 20.08 2.45
N THR A 152 -28.24 20.52 1.49
CA THR A 152 -27.57 21.81 1.50
C THR A 152 -27.48 22.41 0.11
N GLN A 153 -27.33 23.73 0.04
CA GLN A 153 -26.90 24.43 -1.18
C GLN A 153 -25.47 24.93 -1.00
N ILE A 154 -24.67 24.79 -2.05
CA ILE A 154 -23.32 25.34 -2.08
C ILE A 154 -23.38 26.74 -2.69
N VAL A 155 -22.96 27.74 -1.94
CA VAL A 155 -22.91 29.14 -2.36
C VAL A 155 -21.46 29.52 -2.63
N MET A 156 -21.18 29.97 -3.85
CA MET A 156 -19.87 30.51 -4.23
C MET A 156 -19.84 31.99 -3.90
N VAL A 157 -18.83 32.42 -3.14
CA VAL A 157 -18.68 33.81 -2.67
C VAL A 157 -17.31 34.34 -3.06
N ASN A 158 -17.24 35.53 -3.66
CA ASN A 158 -15.98 36.25 -3.85
C ASN A 158 -15.78 37.23 -2.69
N ILE A 159 -14.58 37.25 -2.13
CA ILE A 159 -14.18 38.21 -1.09
C ILE A 159 -13.11 39.11 -1.70
N ASN A 160 -13.36 40.43 -1.68
CA ASN A 160 -12.34 41.42 -1.99
C ASN A 160 -11.46 41.64 -0.75
N GLY A 161 -10.26 41.07 -0.76
CA GLY A 161 -9.32 41.15 0.36
C GLY A 161 -8.54 42.46 0.44
N ASP A 162 -8.66 43.34 -0.56
CA ASP A 162 -8.06 44.68 -0.53
C ASP A 162 -9.04 45.73 0.05
N ASP A 163 -10.28 45.35 0.28
CA ASP A 163 -11.28 46.20 0.95
C ASP A 163 -10.89 46.42 2.42
N PRO A 164 -10.89 47.67 2.93
CA PRO A 164 -10.61 47.98 4.33
C PRO A 164 -11.37 47.11 5.35
N GLU A 165 -12.60 46.71 5.05
CA GLU A 165 -13.41 45.87 5.94
C GLU A 165 -12.89 44.42 6.06
N ASN A 166 -12.10 43.95 5.08
CA ASN A 166 -11.58 42.58 4.98
C ASN A 166 -10.08 42.48 5.28
N ILE A 167 -9.40 43.58 5.61
CA ILE A 167 -7.97 43.58 5.96
C ILE A 167 -7.74 42.88 7.30
N ASN A 168 -8.60 43.14 8.29
CA ASN A 168 -8.57 42.54 9.63
C ASN A 168 -9.97 42.04 10.02
N PRO A 169 -10.45 40.95 9.39
CA PRO A 169 -11.77 40.41 9.68
C PRO A 169 -11.81 39.92 11.13
N THR A 170 -12.87 40.28 11.84
CA THR A 170 -13.10 39.83 13.22
C THR A 170 -14.24 38.82 13.23
N GLN A 171 -13.93 37.56 13.54
CA GLN A 171 -14.92 36.50 13.67
C GLN A 171 -15.77 36.68 14.93
N GLN A 172 -17.00 36.17 14.90
CA GLN A 172 -17.92 36.22 16.04
C GLN A 172 -17.90 34.93 16.86
N LEU A 173 -17.45 33.83 16.27
CA LEU A 173 -17.36 32.53 16.93
C LEU A 173 -15.98 32.30 17.57
N GLU A 174 -15.95 31.97 18.86
CA GLU A 174 -14.71 31.81 19.64
C GLU A 174 -13.94 30.50 19.35
N PHE A 175 -14.58 29.48 18.77
CA PHE A 175 -14.01 28.12 18.63
C PHE A 175 -13.71 27.68 17.18
N VAL A 176 -13.62 28.64 16.26
CA VAL A 176 -13.34 28.39 14.84
C VAL A 176 -12.02 29.03 14.44
N ASP A 177 -11.12 28.26 13.80
CA ASP A 177 -9.87 28.76 13.24
C ASP A 177 -10.02 28.99 11.72
N VAL A 178 -9.79 30.21 11.23
CA VAL A 178 -9.79 30.50 9.79
C VAL A 178 -8.48 30.08 9.12
N ILE A 179 -8.56 29.33 8.03
CA ILE A 179 -7.42 28.83 7.26
C ILE A 179 -7.55 29.28 5.80
N LEU A 180 -6.57 30.07 5.34
CA LEU A 180 -6.46 30.51 3.95
C LEU A 180 -5.55 29.58 3.16
N LEU A 181 -6.07 28.93 2.12
CA LEU A 181 -5.30 28.04 1.24
C LEU A 181 -5.24 28.59 -0.20
N PRO A 182 -4.05 28.85 -0.76
CA PRO A 182 -3.92 29.23 -2.18
C PRO A 182 -4.58 28.20 -3.11
N LEU A 183 -5.40 28.67 -4.06
CA LEU A 183 -6.22 27.81 -4.92
C LEU A 183 -5.38 26.85 -5.78
N ASP A 184 -4.20 27.29 -6.24
CA ASP A 184 -3.26 26.49 -7.03
C ASP A 184 -2.52 25.42 -6.23
N GLU A 185 -2.54 25.52 -4.90
CA GLU A 185 -1.96 24.57 -3.95
C GLU A 185 -3.04 23.76 -3.20
N PHE A 186 -4.32 24.02 -3.43
CA PHE A 186 -5.44 23.49 -2.67
C PHE A 186 -5.41 21.95 -2.59
N GLN A 187 -5.37 21.27 -3.74
CA GLN A 187 -5.30 19.81 -3.79
C GLN A 187 -4.03 19.27 -3.10
N LYS A 188 -2.89 19.93 -3.28
CA LYS A 188 -1.60 19.51 -2.72
C LYS A 188 -1.58 19.59 -1.19
N LYS A 189 -2.20 20.62 -0.62
CA LYS A 189 -2.28 20.81 0.83
C LYS A 189 -3.33 19.90 1.48
N ILE A 190 -4.40 19.56 0.75
CA ILE A 190 -5.44 18.61 1.21
C ILE A 190 -4.95 17.16 1.17
N ASP A 191 -4.22 16.76 0.12
CA ASP A 191 -3.68 15.38 -0.02
C ASP A 191 -2.63 15.02 1.04
N GLY A 192 -2.16 16.01 1.81
CA GLY A 192 -1.20 15.87 2.88
C GLY A 192 0.25 15.76 2.40
N LYS A 193 1.19 16.05 3.30
CA LYS A 193 2.64 16.12 3.01
C LYS A 193 3.24 14.85 2.40
N GLY A 194 2.63 13.69 2.63
CA GLY A 194 3.09 12.42 2.06
C GLY A 194 2.98 12.37 0.54
N ARG A 195 1.90 12.91 -0.03
CA ARG A 195 1.71 12.94 -1.49
C ARG A 195 2.63 13.97 -2.15
N GLU A 196 2.80 15.12 -1.52
CA GLU A 196 3.75 16.15 -1.96
C GLU A 196 5.17 15.59 -2.08
N LEU A 197 5.58 14.81 -1.06
CA LEU A 197 6.89 14.15 -1.02
C LEU A 197 7.05 13.14 -2.17
N ALA A 198 6.03 12.30 -2.39
CA ALA A 198 6.02 11.31 -3.45
C ALA A 198 6.12 11.94 -4.85
N ASP A 199 5.34 12.99 -5.11
CA ASP A 199 5.38 13.70 -6.39
C ASP A 199 6.73 14.42 -6.59
N MET A 200 7.35 14.92 -5.52
CA MET A 200 8.70 15.52 -5.58
C MET A 200 9.75 14.47 -5.93
N MET A 201 9.72 13.31 -5.28
CA MET A 201 10.63 12.20 -5.57
C MET A 201 10.49 11.73 -7.03
N GLU A 202 9.27 11.64 -7.55
CA GLU A 202 9.03 11.28 -8.95
C GLU A 202 9.60 12.32 -9.93
N ARG A 203 9.32 13.62 -9.71
CA ARG A 203 9.83 14.71 -10.57
C ARG A 203 11.36 14.75 -10.60
N ARG A 204 12.00 14.51 -9.45
CA ARG A 204 13.46 14.60 -9.29
C ARG A 204 14.18 13.26 -9.50
N LYS A 205 13.43 12.18 -9.74
CA LYS A 205 13.95 10.81 -9.88
C LYS A 205 14.80 10.41 -8.67
N VAL A 206 14.27 10.66 -7.48
CA VAL A 206 14.89 10.26 -6.21
C VAL A 206 14.37 8.87 -5.83
N ASP A 207 15.29 7.94 -5.65
CA ASP A 207 14.97 6.53 -5.38
C ASP A 207 14.86 6.22 -3.87
N ILE A 208 15.69 6.89 -3.06
CA ILE A 208 15.76 6.76 -1.60
C ILE A 208 15.81 8.17 -1.01
N LEU A 209 14.95 8.45 -0.04
CA LEU A 209 14.89 9.75 0.63
C LEU A 209 14.80 9.60 2.15
N CYS A 210 15.74 10.20 2.86
CA CYS A 210 15.64 10.36 4.32
C CYS A 210 14.86 11.64 4.63
N VAL A 211 13.93 11.54 5.57
CA VAL A 211 13.10 12.66 6.02
C VAL A 211 13.14 12.76 7.54
N GLN A 212 13.05 13.99 8.03
CA GLN A 212 13.13 14.34 9.45
C GLN A 212 11.95 15.25 9.81
N GLU A 213 11.59 15.32 11.10
CA GLU A 213 10.51 16.17 11.64
C GLU A 213 9.13 15.94 11.00
N THR A 214 8.82 14.68 10.74
CA THR A 214 7.76 14.29 9.83
C THR A 214 6.33 14.45 10.37
N ARG A 215 6.17 14.69 11.67
CA ARG A 215 4.93 14.69 12.47
C ARG A 215 4.08 13.42 12.34
N TRP A 216 4.68 12.28 11.98
CA TRP A 216 4.05 10.97 11.86
C TRP A 216 4.23 10.15 13.15
N LYS A 217 3.11 9.74 13.74
CA LYS A 217 3.09 9.03 15.03
C LYS A 217 3.16 7.51 14.88
N GLY A 218 3.99 6.88 15.70
CA GLY A 218 4.12 5.43 15.82
C GLY A 218 5.32 4.86 15.05
N LYS A 219 5.44 3.52 15.09
CA LYS A 219 6.48 2.73 14.42
C LYS A 219 5.85 1.91 13.30
N LYS A 220 5.74 2.46 12.09
CA LYS A 220 5.03 1.78 10.98
C LYS A 220 5.73 1.98 9.64
N ALA A 221 5.25 1.26 8.64
CA ALA A 221 5.48 1.54 7.22
C ALA A 221 4.14 1.81 6.54
N ARG A 222 4.11 2.72 5.56
CA ARG A 222 2.91 3.07 4.79
C ARG A 222 3.26 3.45 3.35
N SER A 223 2.39 3.12 2.40
CA SER A 223 2.47 3.71 1.06
C SER A 223 2.07 5.19 1.12
N ILE A 224 2.80 6.03 0.41
CA ILE A 224 2.52 7.49 0.31
C ILE A 224 2.04 7.90 -1.09
N GLY A 225 1.81 6.92 -1.98
CA GLY A 225 1.39 7.14 -3.36
C GLY A 225 2.56 7.19 -4.35
N ALA A 226 2.23 7.25 -5.65
CA ALA A 226 3.18 7.29 -6.78
C ALA A 226 4.26 6.18 -6.79
N GLY A 227 4.00 5.04 -6.15
CA GLY A 227 4.97 3.94 -6.07
C GLY A 227 6.09 4.20 -5.07
N PHE A 228 5.79 4.89 -3.95
CA PHE A 228 6.72 5.08 -2.85
C PHE A 228 6.13 4.57 -1.53
N LYS A 229 7.01 4.00 -0.70
CA LYS A 229 6.70 3.52 0.65
C LYS A 229 7.59 4.23 1.67
N LEU A 230 6.96 4.77 2.70
CA LEU A 230 7.58 5.44 3.82
C LEU A 230 7.69 4.48 5.01
N PHE A 231 8.88 4.40 5.59
CA PHE A 231 9.17 3.77 6.87
C PHE A 231 9.44 4.90 7.87
N TYR A 232 8.76 4.92 9.01
CA TYR A 232 8.91 6.02 9.97
C TYR A 232 8.90 5.56 11.42
N TYR A 233 9.47 6.41 12.27
CA TYR A 233 9.40 6.33 13.72
C TYR A 233 9.13 7.72 14.29
N GLY A 234 8.02 7.87 15.00
CA GLY A 234 7.73 9.07 15.77
C GLY A 234 7.02 8.75 17.08
N VAL A 235 7.31 9.55 18.10
CA VAL A 235 6.75 9.43 19.46
C VAL A 235 5.67 10.50 19.63
N ASP A 236 4.72 10.31 20.56
CA ASP A 236 3.59 11.24 20.76
C ASP A 236 3.99 12.67 21.16
N SER A 237 5.19 12.84 21.70
CA SER A 237 5.83 14.15 21.85
C SER A 237 6.17 14.67 20.44
N LYS A 238 5.52 15.75 19.98
CA LYS A 238 5.60 16.36 18.64
C LYS A 238 7.02 16.83 18.18
N ARG A 239 8.11 16.17 18.58
CA ARG A 239 9.51 16.56 18.38
C ARG A 239 10.35 15.34 18.03
N ASN A 240 11.35 15.55 17.18
CA ASN A 240 12.35 14.58 16.73
C ASN A 240 11.72 13.32 16.11
N GLU A 241 11.57 13.30 14.79
CA GLU A 241 11.06 12.13 14.11
C GLU A 241 11.89 11.86 12.87
N VAL A 242 12.01 10.58 12.52
CA VAL A 242 12.78 10.14 11.37
C VAL A 242 11.96 9.21 10.48
N GLY A 243 12.19 9.36 9.18
CA GLY A 243 11.65 8.49 8.17
C GLY A 243 12.66 8.21 7.06
N VAL A 244 12.43 7.11 6.37
CA VAL A 244 13.07 6.78 5.10
C VAL A 244 11.98 6.39 4.11
N VAL A 245 11.97 7.03 2.96
CA VAL A 245 11.10 6.72 1.84
C VAL A 245 11.88 5.96 0.79
N LEU A 246 11.33 4.84 0.36
CA LEU A 246 11.87 3.99 -0.69
C LEU A 246 10.88 3.90 -1.84
N LYS A 247 11.41 3.89 -3.06
CA LYS A 247 10.66 3.51 -4.26
C LYS A 247 10.22 2.05 -4.17
N GLU A 248 9.00 1.76 -4.63
CA GLU A 248 8.33 0.45 -4.49
C GLU A 248 9.18 -0.72 -5.01
N GLU A 249 9.98 -0.49 -6.04
CA GLU A 249 10.88 -1.50 -6.61
C GLU A 249 11.93 -2.01 -5.61
N PHE A 250 12.37 -1.16 -4.67
CA PHE A 250 13.34 -1.50 -3.63
C PHE A 250 12.69 -1.98 -2.33
N VAL A 251 11.40 -1.70 -2.14
CA VAL A 251 10.65 -2.15 -0.95
C VAL A 251 10.70 -3.67 -0.78
N ARG A 252 10.64 -4.40 -1.91
CA ARG A 252 10.72 -5.87 -1.90
C ARG A 252 12.07 -6.42 -1.45
N ASN A 253 13.10 -5.59 -1.48
CA ASN A 253 14.47 -5.96 -1.12
C ASN A 253 14.91 -5.38 0.23
N VAL A 254 13.97 -4.82 1.01
CA VAL A 254 14.23 -4.42 2.40
C VAL A 254 14.38 -5.68 3.24
N LEU A 255 15.55 -5.83 3.87
CA LEU A 255 15.86 -6.99 4.71
C LEU A 255 15.58 -6.73 6.19
N GLU A 256 15.80 -5.48 6.63
CA GLU A 256 15.74 -5.12 8.04
C GLU A 256 15.47 -3.63 8.19
N GLY A 257 14.53 -3.26 9.07
CA GLY A 257 14.30 -1.88 9.46
C GLY A 257 14.45 -1.67 10.96
N LYS A 258 15.62 -1.19 11.39
CA LYS A 258 15.89 -0.87 12.79
C LYS A 258 15.47 0.55 13.09
N ARG A 259 14.51 0.72 13.99
CA ARG A 259 14.13 2.04 14.50
C ARG A 259 14.69 2.19 15.91
N VAL A 260 15.89 2.78 15.99
CA VAL A 260 16.70 2.85 17.22
C VAL A 260 16.11 3.89 18.18
N SER A 261 15.76 5.05 17.66
CA SER A 261 15.12 6.13 18.41
C SER A 261 14.26 7.03 17.51
N ASP A 262 13.65 8.04 18.10
CA ASP A 262 12.95 9.14 17.43
C ASP A 262 13.90 10.02 16.58
N ARG A 263 15.21 9.84 16.76
CA ARG A 263 16.28 10.53 16.02
C ARG A 263 17.06 9.66 15.07
N VAL A 264 17.00 8.33 15.19
CA VAL A 264 17.83 7.44 14.36
C VAL A 264 17.05 6.20 13.93
N MET A 265 17.03 5.97 12.62
CA MET A 265 16.58 4.72 12.04
C MET A 265 17.51 4.27 10.93
N SER A 266 17.56 2.96 10.70
CA SER A 266 18.29 2.38 9.59
C SER A 266 17.46 1.35 8.83
N LEU A 267 17.60 1.36 7.50
CA LEU A 267 17.07 0.35 6.60
C LEU A 267 18.23 -0.35 5.92
N LYS A 268 18.25 -1.68 6.00
CA LYS A 268 19.16 -2.53 5.22
C LYS A 268 18.41 -3.00 3.98
N VAL A 269 18.92 -2.61 2.81
CA VAL A 269 18.28 -2.87 1.51
C VAL A 269 19.29 -3.53 0.59
N GLU A 270 18.87 -4.58 -0.11
CA GLU A 270 19.65 -5.20 -1.17
C GLU A 270 19.27 -4.59 -2.53
N ILE A 271 20.25 -4.10 -3.28
CA ILE A 271 20.04 -3.54 -4.63
C ILE A 271 20.97 -4.25 -5.59
N GLU A 272 20.42 -5.13 -6.43
CA GLU A 272 21.16 -5.84 -7.49
C GLU A 272 22.43 -6.55 -6.96
N GLY A 273 22.31 -7.22 -5.80
CA GLY A 273 23.40 -7.94 -5.14
C GLY A 273 24.31 -7.09 -4.26
N VAL A 274 24.11 -5.77 -4.19
CA VAL A 274 24.83 -4.86 -3.30
C VAL A 274 24.01 -4.59 -2.04
N MET A 275 24.63 -4.80 -0.89
CA MET A 275 24.04 -4.53 0.42
C MET A 275 24.23 -3.07 0.82
N LEU A 276 23.14 -2.31 0.87
CA LEU A 276 23.14 -0.90 1.28
C LEU A 276 22.48 -0.74 2.66
N ASN A 277 23.21 -0.13 3.60
CA ASN A 277 22.65 0.29 4.88
C ASN A 277 22.36 1.80 4.81
N VAL A 278 21.08 2.16 4.71
CA VAL A 278 20.63 3.55 4.71
C VAL A 278 20.32 3.94 6.15
N VAL A 279 20.98 4.98 6.67
CA VAL A 279 20.75 5.50 8.01
C VAL A 279 20.17 6.91 7.90
N SER A 280 19.00 7.11 8.50
CA SER A 280 18.40 8.44 8.68
C SER A 280 18.61 8.84 10.13
N GLY A 281 19.42 9.89 10.33
CA GLY A 281 19.76 10.44 11.63
C GLY A 281 19.36 11.92 11.70
N TYR A 282 18.73 12.32 12.79
CA TYR A 282 18.45 13.71 13.13
C TYR A 282 19.28 14.07 14.37
N ALA A 283 20.26 14.94 14.18
CA ALA A 283 21.21 15.26 15.22
C ALA A 283 20.56 16.11 16.35
N PRO A 284 21.02 16.00 17.60
CA PRO A 284 20.55 16.86 18.68
C PRO A 284 20.79 18.33 18.34
N GLN A 285 19.76 19.16 18.45
CA GLN A 285 19.90 20.60 18.35
C GLN A 285 20.27 21.17 19.72
N GLU A 286 21.55 21.51 19.89
CA GLU A 286 21.98 22.49 20.89
C GLU A 286 21.89 23.90 20.28
N ARG A 287 22.15 24.96 21.06
CA ARG A 287 21.91 26.37 20.65
C ARG A 287 22.63 26.80 19.36
N ILE A 288 23.60 26.01 18.86
CA ILE A 288 24.43 26.27 17.69
C ILE A 288 24.24 25.15 16.65
N LEU A 289 24.14 25.53 15.38
CA LEU A 289 23.95 24.60 14.25
C LEU A 289 25.29 23.98 13.84
N MET A 290 25.33 22.67 13.55
CA MET A 290 26.54 21.97 13.07
C MET A 290 27.01 22.51 11.73
N ASP A 291 28.23 23.06 11.64
CA ASP A 291 28.84 23.50 10.38
C ASP A 291 30.30 23.02 10.27
N VAL A 292 30.54 22.12 9.33
CA VAL A 292 31.85 21.47 9.09
C VAL A 292 32.88 22.43 8.48
N GLY A 293 32.43 23.57 7.92
CA GLY A 293 33.32 24.63 7.43
C GLY A 293 33.99 24.37 6.08
N GLU A 294 34.59 25.42 5.52
CA GLU A 294 35.38 25.42 4.29
C GLU A 294 36.86 25.02 4.55
N GLY A 295 37.48 24.35 3.57
CA GLY A 295 38.84 23.84 3.69
C GLY A 295 38.94 22.48 4.41
N ASN A 296 40.01 21.74 4.15
CA ASN A 296 40.18 20.37 4.66
C ASN A 296 41.58 20.10 5.24
N THR A 297 42.32 21.13 5.61
CA THR A 297 43.68 21.02 6.12
C THR A 297 43.71 20.15 7.39
N GLY A 298 44.36 18.98 7.34
CA GLY A 298 44.41 18.01 8.45
C GLY A 298 43.22 17.02 8.53
N ASP A 299 42.28 17.12 7.59
CA ASP A 299 41.08 16.27 7.47
C ASP A 299 40.86 15.79 6.03
N GLU A 300 41.89 15.82 5.18
CA GLU A 300 41.79 15.58 3.74
C GLU A 300 41.23 14.19 3.41
N GLU A 301 41.39 13.27 4.34
CA GLU A 301 40.92 11.90 4.26
C GLU A 301 39.39 11.77 4.34
N VAL A 302 38.73 12.72 5.02
CA VAL A 302 37.33 12.64 5.46
C VAL A 302 36.46 13.72 4.82
N MET A 303 37.04 14.87 4.48
CA MET A 303 36.30 15.96 3.87
C MET A 303 37.04 16.60 2.69
N GLY A 304 36.26 17.11 1.75
CA GLY A 304 36.73 17.94 0.65
C GLY A 304 36.83 19.42 1.02
N LYS A 305 37.24 20.23 0.06
CA LYS A 305 37.57 21.65 0.28
C LYS A 305 36.37 22.59 0.27
N PHE A 306 35.20 22.13 -0.20
CA PHE A 306 34.12 23.01 -0.66
C PHE A 306 32.97 23.18 0.34
N GLY A 307 33.23 23.16 1.65
CA GLY A 307 32.23 23.49 2.67
C GLY A 307 31.79 24.96 2.64
N VAL A 308 31.03 25.36 3.67
CA VAL A 308 30.48 26.71 3.81
C VAL A 308 30.92 27.27 5.16
N LYS A 309 31.32 28.54 5.22
CA LYS A 309 31.71 29.24 6.45
C LYS A 309 32.91 28.61 7.19
N GLU A 310 33.20 29.09 8.39
CA GLU A 310 34.19 28.52 9.30
C GLU A 310 33.61 27.35 10.08
N ARG A 311 34.47 26.37 10.38
CA ARG A 311 34.11 25.19 11.17
C ARG A 311 33.84 25.57 12.62
N ASN A 312 32.74 25.07 13.19
CA ASN A 312 32.46 25.19 14.62
C ASN A 312 32.71 23.89 15.40
N LEU A 313 32.58 23.95 16.73
CA LEU A 313 32.84 22.83 17.63
C LEU A 313 31.97 21.61 17.26
N GLU A 314 30.70 21.85 16.97
CA GLU A 314 29.74 20.80 16.61
C GLU A 314 30.05 20.20 15.23
N GLY A 315 30.53 21.02 14.29
CA GLY A 315 31.05 20.56 13.00
C GLY A 315 32.32 19.73 13.14
N GLN A 316 33.20 20.08 14.08
CA GLN A 316 34.39 19.26 14.40
C GLN A 316 33.98 17.88 14.92
N MET A 317 32.93 17.77 15.75
CA MET A 317 32.43 16.47 16.20
C MET A 317 31.96 15.57 15.05
N VAL A 318 31.38 16.16 13.99
CA VAL A 318 30.98 15.41 12.78
C VAL A 318 32.22 14.90 12.03
N VAL A 319 33.26 15.72 11.91
CA VAL A 319 34.54 15.33 11.29
C VAL A 319 35.23 14.24 12.10
N ASP A 320 35.30 14.38 13.42
CA ASP A 320 35.91 13.39 14.31
C ASP A 320 35.16 12.05 14.28
N PHE A 321 33.83 12.11 14.27
CA PHE A 321 32.99 10.93 14.07
C PHE A 321 33.28 10.26 12.72
N ALA A 322 33.35 11.04 11.64
CA ALA A 322 33.61 10.51 10.31
C ALA A 322 35.02 9.92 10.19
N LYS A 323 36.04 10.53 10.82
CA LYS A 323 37.39 9.96 10.96
C LYS A 323 37.37 8.61 11.67
N ARG A 324 36.72 8.53 12.83
CA ARG A 324 36.67 7.31 13.64
C ARG A 324 35.93 6.17 12.95
N MET A 325 34.96 6.49 12.10
CA MET A 325 34.10 5.51 11.41
C MET A 325 34.51 5.25 9.95
N ASP A 326 35.65 5.79 9.50
CA ASP A 326 36.13 5.73 8.11
C ASP A 326 35.06 6.15 7.08
N MET A 327 34.46 7.32 7.33
CA MET A 327 33.44 7.93 6.50
C MET A 327 33.95 9.21 5.85
N ALA A 328 33.29 9.60 4.75
CA ALA A 328 33.54 10.82 4.01
C ALA A 328 32.30 11.73 4.02
N VAL A 329 32.51 13.04 4.23
CA VAL A 329 31.47 14.08 4.22
C VAL A 329 31.22 14.53 2.78
N VAL A 330 30.34 13.82 2.08
CA VAL A 330 30.14 13.90 0.63
C VAL A 330 29.88 15.33 0.13
N ASN A 331 29.11 16.11 0.88
CA ASN A 331 28.73 17.49 0.52
C ASN A 331 29.94 18.40 0.25
N THR A 332 31.10 18.12 0.85
CA THR A 332 32.29 18.99 0.80
C THR A 332 33.23 18.69 -0.37
N TYR A 333 33.02 17.59 -1.10
CA TYR A 333 33.91 17.16 -2.20
C TYR A 333 33.61 17.81 -3.55
N PHE A 334 32.42 18.37 -3.74
CA PHE A 334 31.99 18.89 -5.04
C PHE A 334 31.93 20.42 -5.06
N GLN A 335 32.65 21.04 -6.00
CA GLN A 335 32.59 22.48 -6.19
C GLN A 335 31.24 22.87 -6.78
N LYS A 336 30.46 23.70 -6.05
CA LYS A 336 29.15 24.22 -6.46
C LYS A 336 29.04 25.70 -6.12
N ARG A 337 28.07 26.38 -6.75
CA ARG A 337 27.67 27.73 -6.34
C ARG A 337 27.22 27.70 -4.88
N GLU A 338 27.49 28.78 -4.13
CA GLU A 338 27.16 28.88 -2.71
C GLU A 338 25.68 28.56 -2.41
N GLU A 339 24.76 29.02 -3.26
CA GLU A 339 23.33 28.73 -3.13
C GLU A 339 22.98 27.23 -3.18
N HIS A 340 23.80 26.43 -3.88
CA HIS A 340 23.66 24.98 -4.00
C HIS A 340 24.49 24.21 -2.95
N ARG A 341 25.09 24.93 -1.97
CA ARG A 341 25.80 24.35 -0.81
C ARG A 341 25.06 24.61 0.51
N VAL A 342 24.36 25.74 0.62
CA VAL A 342 23.55 26.12 1.79
C VAL A 342 22.32 25.22 1.89
N THR A 343 22.19 24.49 3.01
CA THR A 343 21.07 23.56 3.25
C THR A 343 19.98 24.17 4.15
N TYR A 344 20.32 25.14 4.99
CA TYR A 344 19.37 25.81 5.89
C TYR A 344 19.38 27.33 5.69
N LYS A 345 18.19 27.92 5.62
CA LYS A 345 18.00 29.38 5.50
C LYS A 345 16.84 29.85 6.37
N SER A 346 17.12 30.70 7.36
CA SER A 346 16.11 31.30 8.24
C SER A 346 16.56 32.66 8.75
N GLY A 347 15.69 33.68 8.69
CA GLY A 347 15.95 35.01 9.27
C GLY A 347 17.26 35.67 8.82
N GLY A 348 17.64 35.53 7.53
CA GLY A 348 18.90 36.05 6.98
C GLY A 348 20.13 35.15 7.21
N ARG A 349 20.08 34.19 8.14
CA ARG A 349 21.13 33.20 8.35
C ARG A 349 21.10 32.13 7.25
N ARG A 350 22.28 31.77 6.75
CA ARG A 350 22.52 30.72 5.75
C ARG A 350 23.58 29.78 6.31
N THR A 351 23.29 28.49 6.45
CA THR A 351 24.23 27.49 7.00
C THR A 351 24.10 26.18 6.24
N GLN A 352 25.11 25.31 6.38
CA GLN A 352 25.06 23.93 5.92
C GLN A 352 24.94 23.04 7.16
N VAL A 353 23.82 22.35 7.31
CA VAL A 353 23.51 21.52 8.50
C VAL A 353 23.04 20.11 8.15
N ASP A 354 22.76 19.88 6.86
CA ASP A 354 22.29 18.61 6.34
C ASP A 354 23.43 17.94 5.56
N TYR A 355 23.93 16.82 6.08
CA TYR A 355 25.11 16.13 5.52
C TYR A 355 24.77 14.73 5.05
N ILE A 356 25.34 14.35 3.90
CA ILE A 356 25.39 12.97 3.43
C ILE A 356 26.77 12.42 3.77
N LEU A 357 26.80 11.37 4.60
CA LEU A 357 28.01 10.62 4.91
C LEU A 357 27.98 9.28 4.15
N CYS A 358 29.12 8.89 3.57
CA CYS A 358 29.31 7.56 3.00
C CYS A 358 30.59 6.94 3.54
N ARG A 359 30.76 5.62 3.45
CA ARG A 359 32.07 5.01 3.74
C ARG A 359 33.11 5.51 2.75
N ARG A 360 34.34 5.70 3.21
CA ARG A 360 35.47 6.18 2.39
C ARG A 360 35.66 5.33 1.14
N GLY A 361 35.62 4.00 1.29
CA GLY A 361 35.75 3.06 0.17
C GLY A 361 34.65 3.17 -0.91
N ASN A 362 33.47 3.72 -0.57
CA ASN A 362 32.35 3.92 -1.49
C ASN A 362 32.30 5.33 -2.09
N LEU A 363 33.18 6.25 -1.67
CA LEU A 363 33.19 7.62 -2.20
C LEU A 363 33.37 7.65 -3.73
N LYS A 364 34.12 6.70 -4.28
CA LYS A 364 34.30 6.51 -5.74
C LYS A 364 33.01 6.19 -6.51
N GLU A 365 31.98 5.71 -5.82
CA GLU A 365 30.67 5.41 -6.42
C GLU A 365 29.80 6.67 -6.52
N ILE A 366 30.19 7.77 -5.85
CA ILE A 366 29.45 9.01 -5.84
C ILE A 366 29.94 9.93 -6.96
N SER A 367 29.01 10.33 -7.81
CA SER A 367 29.28 11.13 -9.01
C SER A 367 28.94 12.61 -8.87
N ASP A 368 27.97 12.95 -8.01
CA ASP A 368 27.55 14.33 -7.77
C ASP A 368 26.85 14.45 -6.42
N CYS A 369 27.01 15.59 -5.75
CA CYS A 369 26.23 15.97 -4.57
C CYS A 369 25.88 17.45 -4.65
N LYS A 370 24.60 17.80 -4.47
CA LYS A 370 24.13 19.18 -4.57
C LYS A 370 22.89 19.44 -3.72
N VAL A 371 22.71 20.69 -3.33
CA VAL A 371 21.46 21.16 -2.74
C VAL A 371 20.50 21.61 -3.83
N VAL A 372 19.24 21.18 -3.75
CA VAL A 372 18.18 21.56 -4.68
C VAL A 372 17.49 22.83 -4.20
N VAL A 373 17.51 23.88 -5.02
CA VAL A 373 16.84 25.17 -4.77
C VAL A 373 15.49 25.20 -5.48
N GLY A 374 14.46 25.74 -4.82
CA GLY A 374 13.15 25.99 -5.43
C GLY A 374 12.07 24.93 -5.22
N GLU A 375 12.28 23.92 -4.35
CA GLU A 375 11.21 23.02 -3.90
C GLU A 375 10.62 23.52 -2.57
N SER A 376 9.30 23.44 -2.42
CA SER A 376 8.54 24.01 -1.28
C SER A 376 8.28 23.04 -0.13
N VAL A 377 8.82 21.82 -0.18
CA VAL A 377 8.47 20.74 0.75
C VAL A 377 8.86 21.07 2.21
N ALA A 378 9.92 21.89 2.40
CA ALA A 378 10.31 22.44 3.68
C ALA A 378 10.60 23.95 3.56
N ARG A 379 10.11 24.75 4.52
CA ARG A 379 10.24 26.22 4.50
C ARG A 379 11.65 26.74 4.77
N GLN A 380 12.43 26.03 5.59
CA GLN A 380 13.75 26.47 6.06
C GLN A 380 14.89 25.57 5.57
N HIS A 381 14.62 24.27 5.43
CA HIS A 381 15.58 23.29 4.94
C HIS A 381 15.47 23.09 3.43
N ARG A 382 16.60 22.82 2.80
CA ARG A 382 16.72 22.50 1.37
C ARG A 382 17.23 21.08 1.23
N MET A 383 16.65 20.35 0.29
CA MET A 383 17.00 18.95 0.05
C MET A 383 18.42 18.83 -0.50
N VAL A 384 19.22 17.98 0.14
CA VAL A 384 20.53 17.54 -0.36
C VAL A 384 20.34 16.26 -1.16
N VAL A 385 20.87 16.23 -2.39
CA VAL A 385 20.76 15.08 -3.29
C VAL A 385 22.15 14.63 -3.70
N CYS A 386 22.43 13.35 -3.48
CA CYS A 386 23.64 12.67 -3.92
C CYS A 386 23.29 11.65 -5.02
N ARG A 387 24.12 11.58 -6.07
CA ARG A 387 24.01 10.58 -7.14
C ARG A 387 25.09 9.52 -6.98
N MET A 388 24.67 8.34 -6.55
CA MET A 388 25.53 7.17 -6.39
C MET A 388 25.31 6.17 -7.54
N THR A 389 26.39 5.61 -8.08
CA THR A 389 26.39 4.60 -9.14
C THR A 389 26.94 3.30 -8.60
N LEU A 390 26.06 2.31 -8.41
CA LEU A 390 26.45 0.98 -7.96
C LEU A 390 26.93 0.15 -9.16
N MET A 391 28.17 -0.36 -9.11
CA MET A 391 28.68 -1.26 -10.14
C MET A 391 28.29 -2.70 -9.83
N PHE A 392 27.62 -3.36 -10.77
CA PHE A 392 27.34 -4.80 -10.68
C PHE A 392 27.50 -5.47 -12.05
N CYS A 393 28.08 -6.67 -12.06
CA CYS A 393 27.96 -7.57 -13.20
C CYS A 393 26.53 -8.10 -13.22
N LYS A 394 25.72 -7.66 -14.18
CA LYS A 394 24.45 -8.32 -14.48
C LYS A 394 24.74 -9.81 -14.74
N LYS A 395 24.55 -10.67 -13.74
CA LYS A 395 24.38 -12.10 -14.01
C LYS A 395 23.19 -12.18 -14.96
N LYS A 396 23.40 -12.74 -16.15
CA LYS A 396 22.27 -13.14 -17.01
C LYS A 396 21.37 -13.96 -16.08
N ARG A 397 20.17 -13.46 -15.78
CA ARG A 397 19.15 -14.30 -15.14
C ARG A 397 19.12 -15.58 -15.97
N SER A 398 19.48 -16.70 -15.36
CA SER A 398 19.15 -17.99 -15.94
C SER A 398 17.66 -17.89 -16.28
N LYS A 399 17.29 -18.23 -17.52
CA LYS A 399 15.87 -18.34 -17.84
C LYS A 399 15.35 -19.32 -16.81
N ILE A 400 14.60 -18.84 -15.82
CA ILE A 400 13.81 -19.70 -14.95
C ILE A 400 12.98 -20.50 -15.94
N GLU A 401 13.27 -21.79 -16.07
CA GLU A 401 12.54 -22.68 -16.95
C GLU A 401 11.22 -22.93 -16.25
N ILE A 402 10.27 -22.01 -16.45
CA ILE A 402 9.00 -22.09 -15.74
C ILE A 402 8.26 -23.30 -16.29
N GLU A 403 8.11 -24.30 -15.44
CA GLU A 403 7.49 -25.57 -15.78
C GLU A 403 6.09 -25.33 -16.37
N LYS A 404 5.89 -25.79 -17.60
CA LYS A 404 4.63 -25.62 -18.33
C LYS A 404 3.60 -26.59 -17.78
N LYS A 405 2.63 -26.08 -17.01
CA LYS A 405 1.53 -26.89 -16.44
C LYS A 405 0.37 -27.05 -17.41
N THR A 406 -0.26 -28.21 -17.44
CA THR A 406 -1.51 -28.48 -18.16
C THR A 406 -2.66 -27.64 -17.60
N LYS A 407 -3.52 -27.09 -18.47
CA LYS A 407 -4.63 -26.20 -18.08
C LYS A 407 -5.88 -26.93 -17.58
N TRP A 408 -5.77 -27.66 -16.46
CA TRP A 408 -6.85 -28.51 -15.92
C TRP A 408 -8.18 -27.78 -15.67
N TRP A 409 -8.17 -26.49 -15.35
CA TRP A 409 -9.38 -25.69 -15.13
C TRP A 409 -10.29 -25.58 -16.36
N LYS A 410 -9.78 -25.84 -17.57
CA LYS A 410 -10.60 -25.88 -18.79
C LYS A 410 -11.62 -27.03 -18.79
N LEU A 411 -11.43 -28.06 -17.97
CA LEU A 411 -12.40 -29.14 -17.79
C LEU A 411 -13.72 -28.68 -17.16
N LYS A 412 -13.79 -27.47 -16.62
CA LYS A 412 -15.05 -26.85 -16.20
C LYS A 412 -15.97 -26.50 -17.38
N LYS A 413 -15.41 -26.38 -18.59
CA LYS A 413 -16.20 -26.21 -19.81
C LYS A 413 -16.59 -27.59 -20.31
N GLU A 414 -17.88 -27.79 -20.55
CA GLU A 414 -18.47 -29.07 -20.92
C GLU A 414 -17.87 -29.60 -22.24
N GLU A 415 -17.76 -28.73 -23.25
CA GLU A 415 -17.12 -29.04 -24.55
C GLU A 415 -15.69 -29.56 -24.42
N CYS A 416 -14.85 -28.92 -23.59
CA CYS A 416 -13.47 -29.34 -23.36
C CYS A 416 -13.37 -30.65 -22.57
N CYS A 417 -14.34 -30.92 -21.71
CA CYS A 417 -14.40 -32.14 -20.91
C CYS A 417 -14.75 -33.35 -21.79
N GLU A 418 -15.73 -33.20 -22.68
CA GLU A 418 -16.13 -34.24 -23.64
C GLU A 418 -15.02 -34.57 -24.63
N GLU A 419 -14.38 -33.54 -25.21
CA GLU A 419 -13.26 -33.74 -26.13
C GLU A 419 -12.08 -34.46 -25.45
N PHE A 420 -11.80 -34.13 -24.19
CA PHE A 420 -10.76 -34.78 -23.40
C PHE A 420 -11.10 -36.26 -23.12
N ARG A 421 -12.34 -36.55 -22.72
CA ARG A 421 -12.80 -37.93 -22.49
C ARG A 421 -12.74 -38.78 -23.75
N GLN A 422 -13.15 -38.22 -24.89
CA GLN A 422 -13.13 -38.93 -26.17
C GLN A 422 -11.69 -39.28 -26.59
N LYS A 423 -10.78 -38.30 -26.54
CA LYS A 423 -9.36 -38.52 -26.90
C LYS A 423 -8.64 -39.44 -25.91
N LEU A 424 -9.00 -39.40 -24.62
CA LEU A 424 -8.44 -40.29 -23.63
C LEU A 424 -8.88 -41.75 -23.87
N ARG A 425 -10.17 -41.96 -24.19
CA ARG A 425 -10.69 -43.28 -24.55
C ARG A 425 -10.04 -43.83 -25.82
N GLN A 426 -9.78 -42.97 -26.80
CA GLN A 426 -9.07 -43.33 -28.02
C GLN A 426 -7.61 -43.71 -27.74
N ALA A 427 -6.92 -42.96 -26.87
CA ALA A 427 -5.53 -43.22 -26.49
C ALA A 427 -5.36 -44.51 -25.68
N LEU A 428 -6.38 -44.93 -24.93
CA LEU A 428 -6.42 -46.18 -24.17
C LEU A 428 -7.01 -47.36 -24.97
N GLY A 429 -7.13 -47.24 -26.30
CA GLY A 429 -7.59 -48.33 -27.17
C GLY A 429 -9.04 -48.77 -26.94
N GLY A 430 -9.89 -47.90 -26.37
CA GLY A 430 -11.28 -48.22 -26.09
C GLY A 430 -11.52 -49.13 -24.87
N GLN A 431 -10.48 -49.41 -24.07
CA GLN A 431 -10.65 -50.15 -22.82
C GLN A 431 -11.46 -49.34 -21.79
N VAL A 432 -12.45 -50.00 -21.17
CA VAL A 432 -13.29 -49.43 -20.10
C VAL A 432 -12.56 -49.44 -18.76
N VAL A 433 -11.59 -50.36 -18.58
CA VAL A 433 -10.80 -50.55 -17.37
C VAL A 433 -9.37 -50.08 -17.64
N LEU A 434 -8.83 -49.27 -16.74
CA LEU A 434 -7.45 -48.77 -16.85
C LEU A 434 -6.45 -49.93 -16.66
N PRO A 435 -5.33 -49.96 -17.40
CA PRO A 435 -4.25 -50.92 -17.16
C PRO A 435 -3.74 -50.85 -15.72
N ASP A 436 -3.34 -52.00 -15.15
CA ASP A 436 -2.74 -52.08 -13.79
C ASP A 436 -1.39 -51.33 -13.67
N ASP A 437 -0.80 -50.95 -14.81
CA ASP A 437 0.40 -50.13 -14.86
C ASP A 437 0.08 -48.62 -14.72
N TRP A 438 0.28 -48.12 -13.51
CA TRP A 438 0.03 -46.72 -13.15
C TRP A 438 0.94 -45.73 -13.90
N GLU A 439 2.20 -46.08 -14.16
CA GLU A 439 3.15 -45.15 -14.78
C GLU A 439 2.71 -44.84 -16.21
N THR A 440 2.45 -45.88 -17.00
CA THR A 440 1.96 -45.77 -18.37
C THR A 440 0.60 -45.08 -18.43
N THR A 441 -0.32 -45.43 -17.53
CA THR A 441 -1.65 -44.82 -17.47
C THR A 441 -1.57 -43.31 -17.13
N ALA A 442 -0.75 -42.95 -16.15
CA ALA A 442 -0.56 -41.55 -15.75
C ALA A 442 0.11 -40.73 -16.86
N GLU A 443 1.04 -41.31 -17.61
CA GLU A 443 1.66 -40.66 -18.77
C GLU A 443 0.65 -40.38 -19.88
N VAL A 444 -0.17 -41.37 -20.25
CA VAL A 444 -1.22 -41.21 -21.28
C VAL A 444 -2.22 -40.12 -20.89
N ILE A 445 -2.64 -40.07 -19.62
CA ILE A 445 -3.54 -39.02 -19.11
C ILE A 445 -2.88 -37.64 -19.20
N ARG A 446 -1.63 -37.51 -18.75
CA ARG A 446 -0.91 -36.23 -18.78
C ARG A 446 -0.68 -35.76 -20.21
N GLU A 447 -0.33 -36.65 -21.13
CA GLU A 447 -0.09 -36.33 -22.53
C GLU A 447 -1.38 -35.92 -23.25
N THR A 448 -2.46 -36.69 -23.05
CA THR A 448 -3.78 -36.33 -23.58
C THR A 448 -4.23 -34.98 -23.04
N GLY A 449 -4.00 -34.71 -21.74
CA GLY A 449 -4.34 -33.44 -21.11
C GLY A 449 -3.55 -32.27 -21.73
N ARG A 450 -2.26 -32.48 -22.00
CA ARG A 450 -1.41 -31.49 -22.70
C ARG A 450 -1.90 -31.21 -24.12
N LYS A 451 -2.34 -32.24 -24.86
CA LYS A 451 -2.84 -32.11 -26.24
C LYS A 451 -4.18 -31.37 -26.32
N VAL A 452 -5.13 -31.70 -25.44
CA VAL A 452 -6.50 -31.14 -25.49
C VAL A 452 -6.59 -29.80 -24.78
N LEU A 453 -6.15 -29.73 -23.52
CA LEU A 453 -6.32 -28.52 -22.71
C LEU A 453 -5.24 -27.47 -23.04
N GLY A 454 -4.15 -27.92 -23.65
CA GLY A 454 -2.96 -27.13 -23.90
C GLY A 454 -2.12 -26.95 -22.64
N VAL A 455 -0.88 -26.50 -22.85
CA VAL A 455 0.02 -26.12 -21.77
C VAL A 455 -0.03 -24.63 -21.49
N SER A 456 0.11 -24.25 -20.22
CA SER A 456 0.38 -22.86 -19.85
C SER A 456 1.76 -22.44 -20.39
N SER A 457 1.92 -21.16 -20.72
CA SER A 457 3.18 -20.60 -21.22
C SER A 457 4.27 -20.50 -20.13
N GLY A 458 4.02 -21.04 -18.92
CA GLY A 458 4.88 -20.96 -17.75
C GLY A 458 4.95 -19.55 -17.16
N ARG A 459 5.02 -18.51 -17.98
CA ARG A 459 4.73 -17.14 -17.55
C ARG A 459 3.28 -17.11 -17.06
N ARG A 460 3.08 -16.87 -15.76
CA ARG A 460 2.07 -15.89 -15.39
C ARG A 460 2.39 -14.72 -16.32
N LYS A 461 1.57 -14.46 -17.33
CA LYS A 461 1.29 -13.06 -17.58
C LYS A 461 0.88 -12.61 -16.19
N GLU A 462 1.73 -11.84 -15.53
CA GLU A 462 1.15 -10.79 -14.71
C GLU A 462 0.10 -10.24 -15.65
N ASP A 463 -1.16 -10.46 -15.34
CA ASP A 463 -2.21 -9.67 -15.92
C ASP A 463 -1.86 -8.26 -15.44
N LYS A 464 -0.95 -7.63 -16.17
CA LYS A 464 -0.70 -6.19 -16.19
C LYS A 464 -1.91 -5.51 -16.80
N GLU A 465 -2.84 -6.29 -17.34
CA GLU A 465 -4.26 -5.95 -17.38
C GLU A 465 -4.72 -5.91 -15.93
N THR A 466 -4.55 -4.72 -15.39
CA THR A 466 -4.97 -4.35 -14.05
C THR A 466 -6.43 -4.76 -13.91
N TRP A 467 -6.90 -5.13 -12.72
CA TRP A 467 -8.28 -5.63 -12.49
C TRP A 467 -9.42 -4.69 -12.96
N TRP A 468 -9.10 -3.48 -13.43
CA TRP A 468 -9.96 -2.47 -14.03
C TRP A 468 -9.71 -2.26 -15.54
N TRP A 469 -8.93 -3.13 -16.18
CA TRP A 469 -8.56 -3.02 -17.60
C TRP A 469 -9.70 -3.49 -18.49
N ASN A 470 -10.07 -2.67 -19.47
CA ASN A 470 -11.12 -2.97 -20.46
C ASN A 470 -10.69 -2.50 -21.86
N GLU A 471 -11.41 -2.96 -22.89
CA GLU A 471 -11.10 -2.63 -24.29
C GLU A 471 -11.17 -1.12 -24.57
N GLU A 472 -12.08 -0.40 -23.90
CA GLU A 472 -12.26 1.05 -24.01
C GLU A 472 -11.03 1.85 -23.53
N VAL A 473 -10.43 1.43 -22.40
CA VAL A 473 -9.19 2.02 -21.86
C VAL A 473 -8.02 1.69 -22.76
N GLN A 474 -7.95 0.48 -23.31
CA GLN A 474 -6.90 0.07 -24.22
C GLN A 474 -6.90 0.92 -25.50
N ASP A 475 -8.05 1.06 -26.15
CA ASP A 475 -8.24 1.88 -27.35
C ASP A 475 -7.91 3.36 -27.06
N SER A 476 -8.38 3.89 -25.94
CA SER A 476 -8.07 5.27 -25.52
C SER A 476 -6.56 5.50 -25.33
N ILE A 477 -5.83 4.54 -24.77
CA ILE A 477 -4.37 4.60 -24.59
C ILE A 477 -3.64 4.50 -25.93
N GLN A 478 -4.12 3.66 -26.86
CA GLN A 478 -3.56 3.53 -28.20
C GLN A 478 -3.69 4.83 -28.98
N ARG A 479 -4.87 5.46 -28.98
CA ARG A 479 -5.11 6.78 -29.61
C ARG A 479 -4.17 7.85 -29.05
N LYS A 480 -4.01 7.90 -27.72
CA LYS A 480 -3.05 8.82 -27.08
C LYS A 480 -1.60 8.56 -27.51
N ARG A 481 -1.19 7.30 -27.68
CA ARG A 481 0.17 6.96 -28.15
C ARG A 481 0.40 7.40 -29.60
N LEU A 482 -0.61 7.24 -30.47
CA LEU A 482 -0.56 7.70 -31.85
C LEU A 482 -0.45 9.24 -31.93
N ALA A 483 -1.26 9.96 -31.15
CA ALA A 483 -1.19 11.42 -31.08
C ALA A 483 0.14 11.92 -30.50
N LYS A 484 0.71 11.21 -29.52
CA LYS A 484 2.05 11.51 -29.01
C LYS A 484 3.12 11.34 -30.10
N LYS A 485 3.03 10.27 -30.89
CA LYS A 485 3.98 10.01 -31.98
C LYS A 485 3.89 11.10 -33.06
N LYS A 486 2.69 11.57 -33.39
CA LYS A 486 2.48 12.74 -34.29
C LYS A 486 3.10 14.02 -33.72
N TRP A 487 2.87 14.30 -32.44
CA TRP A 487 3.47 15.47 -31.78
C TRP A 487 5.01 15.39 -31.72
N ASP A 488 5.57 14.22 -31.44
CA ASP A 488 7.02 14.01 -31.38
C ASP A 488 7.70 14.22 -32.76
N MET A 489 6.97 14.01 -33.87
CA MET A 489 7.46 14.25 -35.24
C MET A 489 7.36 15.72 -35.65
N ASP A 490 6.18 16.32 -35.54
CA ASP A 490 5.93 17.63 -36.19
C ASP A 490 6.11 18.81 -35.22
N ARG A 491 6.12 18.56 -33.90
CA ARG A 491 6.25 19.55 -32.81
C ARG A 491 5.35 20.79 -32.92
N THR A 492 4.22 20.71 -33.61
CA THR A 492 3.22 21.77 -33.74
C THR A 492 2.37 21.93 -32.47
N GLU A 493 1.83 23.13 -32.23
CA GLU A 493 0.98 23.41 -31.06
C GLU A 493 -0.39 22.71 -31.18
N GLU A 494 -0.90 22.50 -32.40
CA GLU A 494 -2.13 21.74 -32.67
C GLU A 494 -1.99 20.26 -32.26
N ASN A 495 -0.90 19.60 -32.65
CA ASN A 495 -0.62 18.22 -32.25
C ASN A 495 -0.40 18.10 -30.72
N ARG A 496 0.14 19.16 -30.10
CA ARG A 496 0.29 19.24 -28.63
C ARG A 496 -1.07 19.36 -27.93
N GLN A 497 -2.00 20.14 -28.50
CA GLN A 497 -3.37 20.29 -28.01
C GLN A 497 -4.13 18.96 -28.11
N GLU A 498 -4.06 18.29 -29.27
CA GLU A 498 -4.70 16.98 -29.52
C GLU A 498 -4.18 15.91 -28.54
N TYR A 499 -2.86 15.85 -28.33
CA TYR A 499 -2.26 14.95 -27.35
C TYR A 499 -2.74 15.24 -25.91
N LYS A 500 -2.82 16.52 -25.49
CA LYS A 500 -3.31 16.91 -24.16
C LYS A 500 -4.77 16.52 -23.96
N GLU A 501 -5.61 16.68 -24.97
CA GLU A 501 -7.03 16.30 -24.91
C GLU A 501 -7.21 14.80 -24.78
N LEU A 502 -6.50 14.01 -25.60
CA LEU A 502 -6.49 12.56 -25.51
C LEU A 502 -5.91 12.07 -24.18
N GLN A 503 -4.92 12.77 -23.61
CA GLN A 503 -4.42 12.49 -22.27
C GLN A 503 -5.49 12.71 -21.18
N ARG A 504 -6.29 13.78 -21.27
CA ARG A 504 -7.41 14.03 -20.35
C ARG A 504 -8.52 12.98 -20.52
N ARG A 505 -8.82 12.57 -21.76
CA ARG A 505 -9.81 11.52 -22.06
C ARG A 505 -9.40 10.18 -21.47
N VAL A 506 -8.13 9.77 -21.67
CA VAL A 506 -7.58 8.55 -21.05
C VAL A 506 -7.70 8.59 -19.52
N LYS A 507 -7.42 9.73 -18.87
CA LYS A 507 -7.57 9.84 -17.41
C LYS A 507 -9.01 9.61 -16.95
N ARG A 508 -10.00 10.14 -17.69
CA ARG A 508 -11.43 9.94 -17.41
C ARG A 508 -11.85 8.48 -17.58
N GLU A 509 -11.49 7.85 -18.69
CA GLU A 509 -11.83 6.45 -18.95
C GLU A 509 -11.21 5.51 -17.92
N VAL A 510 -9.94 5.73 -17.56
CA VAL A 510 -9.29 4.95 -16.49
C VAL A 510 -9.99 5.15 -15.14
N SER A 511 -10.46 6.35 -14.83
CA SER A 511 -11.21 6.61 -13.60
C SER A 511 -12.56 5.89 -13.58
N LYS A 512 -13.28 5.93 -14.70
CA LYS A 512 -14.59 5.26 -14.88
C LYS A 512 -14.45 3.74 -14.76
N ALA A 513 -13.44 3.16 -15.43
CA ALA A 513 -13.17 1.73 -15.37
C ALA A 513 -12.77 1.26 -13.97
N LYS A 514 -11.98 2.06 -13.24
CA LYS A 514 -11.67 1.80 -11.82
C LYS A 514 -12.90 1.83 -10.93
N GLN A 515 -13.75 2.83 -11.10
CA GLN A 515 -14.97 2.98 -10.30
C GLN A 515 -15.90 1.78 -10.51
N LYS A 516 -16.19 1.44 -11.77
CA LYS A 516 -17.04 0.30 -12.12
C LYS A 516 -16.52 -1.01 -11.52
N ALA A 517 -15.23 -1.24 -11.62
CA ALA A 517 -14.63 -2.45 -11.06
C ALA A 517 -14.66 -2.47 -9.52
N TYR A 518 -14.59 -1.30 -8.85
CA TYR A 518 -14.79 -1.21 -7.40
C TYR A 518 -16.23 -1.53 -7.01
N ASP A 519 -17.20 -1.00 -7.74
CA ASP A 519 -18.63 -1.25 -7.48
C ASP A 519 -18.96 -2.76 -7.64
N GLU A 520 -18.39 -3.41 -8.65
CA GLU A 520 -18.48 -4.87 -8.85
C GLU A 520 -17.73 -5.69 -7.79
N LEU A 521 -16.67 -5.14 -7.20
CA LEU A 521 -15.95 -5.76 -6.07
C LEU A 521 -16.79 -5.66 -4.79
N TYR A 522 -17.35 -4.49 -4.49
CA TYR A 522 -18.20 -4.28 -3.32
C TYR A 522 -19.45 -5.16 -3.34
N THR A 523 -20.11 -5.26 -4.49
CA THR A 523 -21.28 -6.15 -4.67
C THR A 523 -20.93 -7.63 -4.44
N ARG A 524 -19.68 -8.04 -4.74
CA ARG A 524 -19.20 -9.41 -4.47
C ARG A 524 -18.86 -9.66 -3.01
N LEU A 525 -18.41 -8.64 -2.27
CA LEU A 525 -18.02 -8.78 -0.85
C LEU A 525 -19.20 -9.19 0.04
N ASP A 526 -20.43 -8.93 -0.38
CA ASP A 526 -21.67 -9.37 0.31
C ASP A 526 -21.99 -10.87 0.13
N THR A 527 -21.24 -11.57 -0.74
CA THR A 527 -21.42 -13.01 -0.97
C THR A 527 -20.45 -13.86 -0.14
N ARG A 528 -20.78 -15.15 0.08
CA ARG A 528 -19.91 -16.11 0.79
C ARG A 528 -18.54 -16.32 0.09
N GLU A 529 -18.46 -16.04 -1.21
CA GLU A 529 -17.21 -16.03 -1.98
C GLU A 529 -16.39 -14.75 -1.74
N GLY A 530 -17.06 -13.62 -1.53
CA GLY A 530 -16.48 -12.31 -1.20
C GLY A 530 -15.73 -12.26 0.13
N GLN A 531 -16.08 -13.10 1.11
CA GLN A 531 -15.30 -13.23 2.35
C GLN A 531 -13.83 -13.56 2.08
N LYS A 532 -13.53 -14.43 1.10
CA LYS A 532 -12.14 -14.76 0.71
C LYS A 532 -11.42 -13.56 0.11
N ASP A 533 -12.13 -12.68 -0.59
CA ASP A 533 -11.59 -11.44 -1.14
C ASP A 533 -11.32 -10.40 -0.06
N LEU A 534 -12.19 -10.30 0.96
CA LEU A 534 -11.96 -9.48 2.14
C LEU A 534 -10.73 -9.94 2.92
N TYR A 535 -10.58 -11.25 3.18
CA TYR A 535 -9.37 -11.79 3.81
C TYR A 535 -8.12 -11.56 2.95
N ARG A 536 -8.23 -11.60 1.63
CA ARG A 536 -7.14 -11.27 0.71
C ARG A 536 -6.74 -9.80 0.80
N LEU A 537 -7.71 -8.89 0.82
CA LEU A 537 -7.49 -7.44 0.97
C LEU A 537 -6.92 -7.10 2.35
N ALA A 538 -7.41 -7.75 3.41
CA ALA A 538 -6.88 -7.61 4.76
C ALA A 538 -5.43 -8.11 4.85
N ARG A 539 -5.12 -9.29 4.29
CA ARG A 539 -3.74 -9.80 4.18
C ARG A 539 -2.85 -8.86 3.37
N GLN A 540 -3.36 -8.26 2.30
CA GLN A 540 -2.61 -7.30 1.51
C GLN A 540 -2.31 -6.02 2.29
N ARG A 541 -3.28 -5.47 3.03
CA ARG A 541 -3.07 -4.32 3.92
C ARG A 541 -2.08 -4.63 5.05
N ASP A 542 -2.14 -5.83 5.63
CA ASP A 542 -1.17 -6.31 6.61
C ASP A 542 0.23 -6.44 6.01
N GLN A 543 0.35 -6.99 4.80
CA GLN A 543 1.60 -7.06 4.04
C GLN A 543 2.18 -5.67 3.73
N ASP A 544 1.33 -4.70 3.40
CA ASP A 544 1.73 -3.31 3.14
C ASP A 544 2.20 -2.60 4.43
N GLY A 545 1.64 -2.98 5.59
CA GLY A 545 2.07 -2.47 6.90
C GLY A 545 3.38 -3.06 7.42
N LYS A 546 3.78 -4.25 6.91
CA LYS A 546 5.03 -4.92 7.30
C LYS A 546 6.27 -4.26 6.69
N ASP A 547 7.36 -4.28 7.45
CA ASP A 547 8.65 -3.73 7.04
C ASP A 547 9.32 -4.58 5.96
N VAL A 548 9.29 -5.91 6.15
CA VAL A 548 9.88 -6.90 5.24
C VAL A 548 8.74 -7.63 4.54
N GLN A 549 8.66 -7.49 3.22
CA GLN A 549 7.62 -8.17 2.43
C GLN A 549 8.01 -9.60 2.04
N GLN A 550 9.29 -9.90 1.88
CA GLN A 550 9.83 -11.23 1.55
C GLN A 550 11.19 -11.45 2.19
N VAL A 551 11.43 -12.63 2.76
CA VAL A 551 12.74 -13.03 3.31
C VAL A 551 13.56 -13.67 2.19
N ARG A 552 14.46 -12.91 1.57
CA ARG A 552 15.35 -13.39 0.49
C ARG A 552 16.76 -13.73 0.96
N VAL A 553 17.11 -13.37 2.19
CA VAL A 553 18.47 -13.38 2.73
C VAL A 553 18.43 -13.99 4.12
N ILE A 554 19.36 -14.91 4.40
CA ILE A 554 19.38 -15.72 5.64
C ILE A 554 20.77 -15.65 6.24
N LYS A 555 20.85 -15.80 7.57
CA LYS A 555 22.13 -15.92 8.25
C LYS A 555 22.63 -17.37 8.24
N ASP A 556 23.91 -17.55 7.98
CA ASP A 556 24.58 -18.83 8.25
C ASP A 556 24.70 -19.09 9.77
N ARG A 557 25.31 -20.22 10.14
CA ARG A 557 25.51 -20.60 11.55
C ARG A 557 26.37 -19.59 12.32
N ASP A 558 27.28 -18.92 11.63
CA ASP A 558 28.20 -17.92 12.19
C ASP A 558 27.58 -16.50 12.23
N GLY A 559 26.30 -16.37 11.86
CA GLY A 559 25.57 -15.11 11.88
C GLY A 559 25.86 -14.19 10.68
N ARG A 560 26.63 -14.63 9.69
CA ARG A 560 26.91 -13.88 8.45
C ARG A 560 25.74 -13.99 7.49
N VAL A 561 25.49 -12.90 6.78
CA VAL A 561 24.32 -12.73 5.92
C VAL A 561 24.63 -13.31 4.53
N LEU A 562 23.92 -14.38 4.15
CA LEU A 562 24.03 -15.04 2.85
C LEU A 562 23.15 -14.34 1.81
N THR A 563 23.76 -13.78 0.77
CA THR A 563 23.07 -13.01 -0.28
C THR A 563 22.92 -13.76 -1.61
N SER A 564 23.69 -14.83 -1.85
CA SER A 564 23.57 -15.63 -3.07
C SER A 564 22.40 -16.61 -3.01
N GLU A 565 21.63 -16.70 -4.10
CA GLU A 565 20.48 -17.61 -4.22
C GLU A 565 20.83 -19.06 -3.86
N GLU A 566 21.95 -19.57 -4.36
CA GLU A 566 22.45 -20.93 -4.08
C GLU A 566 22.77 -21.14 -2.59
N SER A 567 23.39 -20.17 -1.93
CA SER A 567 23.77 -20.31 -0.52
C SER A 567 22.56 -20.22 0.40
N VAL A 568 21.57 -19.39 0.05
CA VAL A 568 20.29 -19.30 0.77
C VAL A 568 19.49 -20.59 0.62
N GLN A 569 19.44 -21.17 -0.59
CA GLN A 569 18.79 -22.47 -0.82
C GLN A 569 19.48 -23.59 -0.04
N ARG A 570 20.82 -23.64 -0.07
CA ARG A 570 21.60 -24.62 0.68
C ARG A 570 21.36 -24.50 2.19
N ARG A 571 21.38 -23.28 2.72
CA ARG A 571 21.13 -23.04 4.16
C ARG A 571 19.72 -23.45 4.59
N TRP A 572 18.71 -23.22 3.75
CA TRP A 572 17.34 -23.70 3.99
C TRP A 572 17.26 -25.23 3.95
N LYS A 573 17.93 -25.86 2.99
CA LYS A 573 18.04 -27.32 2.90
C LYS A 573 18.64 -27.87 4.19
N GLU A 574 19.82 -27.41 4.58
CA GLU A 574 20.48 -27.82 5.83
C GLU A 574 19.58 -27.63 7.05
N TYR A 575 18.93 -26.47 7.19
CA TYR A 575 18.03 -26.21 8.33
C TYR A 575 16.86 -27.20 8.40
N PHE A 576 16.19 -27.45 7.28
CA PHE A 576 15.02 -28.32 7.27
C PHE A 576 15.39 -29.79 7.24
N GLU A 577 16.51 -30.16 6.64
CA GLU A 577 17.05 -31.53 6.68
C GLU A 577 17.40 -31.91 8.13
N GLU A 578 17.98 -30.98 8.90
CA GLU A 578 18.19 -31.17 10.35
C GLU A 578 16.87 -31.17 11.11
N LEU A 579 16.02 -30.16 10.92
CA LEU A 579 14.75 -30.05 11.65
C LEU A 579 13.84 -31.27 11.47
N MET A 580 13.86 -31.88 10.28
CA MET A 580 12.99 -33.02 9.93
C MET A 580 13.64 -34.37 10.26
N ASN A 581 14.94 -34.44 10.58
CA ASN A 581 15.65 -35.69 10.83
C ASN A 581 16.40 -35.74 12.18
N GLU A 582 16.51 -34.64 12.94
CA GLU A 582 17.07 -34.66 14.29
C GLU A 582 16.04 -35.20 15.31
N GLU A 583 16.32 -36.38 15.86
CA GLU A 583 15.80 -36.78 17.17
C GLU A 583 16.46 -35.90 18.25
N ASN A 584 15.67 -35.13 18.99
CA ASN A 584 16.20 -34.21 20.00
C ASN A 584 16.92 -34.98 21.14
N GLU A 585 18.25 -34.87 21.23
CA GLU A 585 19.08 -35.31 22.37
C GLU A 585 18.59 -34.74 23.72
N ARG A 586 17.87 -33.62 23.71
CA ARG A 586 17.30 -33.00 24.92
C ARG A 586 16.16 -33.79 25.58
N GLU A 587 15.49 -34.70 24.88
CA GLU A 587 14.45 -35.56 25.45
C GLU A 587 15.01 -36.88 26.02
N LYS A 588 16.19 -37.35 25.56
CA LYS A 588 16.88 -38.51 26.17
C LYS A 588 17.28 -38.27 27.63
N SER A 589 17.56 -37.03 28.03
CA SER A 589 17.80 -36.66 29.45
C SER A 589 16.53 -36.59 30.31
N ARG A 590 15.34 -36.56 29.70
CA ARG A 590 14.04 -36.52 30.42
C ARG A 590 13.35 -37.88 30.47
N ARG A 591 14.09 -38.96 30.27
CA ARG A 591 13.58 -40.34 30.36
C ARG A 591 13.21 -40.79 31.80
N GLY A 592 13.08 -39.85 32.73
CA GLY A 592 12.72 -40.08 34.13
C GLY A 592 11.45 -39.38 34.62
N GLU A 593 10.83 -38.48 33.84
CA GLU A 593 9.60 -37.80 34.24
C GLU A 593 8.65 -37.65 33.03
N LEU A 594 7.82 -38.67 32.80
CA LEU A 594 6.72 -38.62 31.84
C LEU A 594 5.40 -38.56 32.62
N CYS A 595 4.94 -37.34 32.90
CA CYS A 595 3.52 -37.05 33.03
C CYS A 595 3.29 -35.56 32.74
N GLY A 596 3.11 -35.22 31.47
CA GLY A 596 2.77 -33.87 31.04
C GLY A 596 2.27 -33.88 29.60
N THR A 597 1.00 -33.58 29.43
CA THR A 597 0.27 -33.44 28.16
C THR A 597 0.80 -32.27 27.32
N GLU A 598 2.04 -32.37 26.83
CA GLU A 598 2.63 -31.37 25.94
C GLU A 598 2.77 -31.92 24.50
N ASN A 599 1.83 -31.50 23.64
CA ASN A 599 1.82 -31.59 22.18
C ASN A 599 1.93 -32.97 21.52
N LEU A 600 0.80 -33.69 21.47
CA LEU A 600 0.57 -34.84 20.58
C LEU A 600 0.91 -34.54 19.10
N GLU A 601 0.74 -33.30 18.63
CA GLU A 601 1.13 -32.89 17.26
C GLU A 601 2.65 -33.02 17.03
N LYS A 602 3.48 -32.71 18.03
CA LYS A 602 4.95 -32.80 17.90
C LYS A 602 5.44 -34.25 17.94
N ALA A 603 4.70 -35.15 18.61
CA ALA A 603 5.01 -36.57 18.65
C ALA A 603 4.80 -37.23 17.28
N TYR A 604 3.84 -36.73 16.50
CA TYR A 604 3.50 -37.24 15.16
C TYR A 604 4.63 -37.12 14.14
N ASP A 605 5.34 -35.99 14.17
CA ASP A 605 6.45 -35.66 13.27
C ASP A 605 7.76 -36.35 13.69
N ARG A 606 7.77 -37.10 14.79
CA ARG A 606 8.98 -37.63 15.43
C ARG A 606 9.00 -39.15 15.62
N VAL A 607 8.00 -39.87 15.13
CA VAL A 607 7.97 -41.33 15.24
C VAL A 607 9.16 -41.94 14.47
N PRO A 608 10.06 -42.70 15.12
CA PRO A 608 11.13 -43.41 14.44
C PRO A 608 10.54 -44.50 13.55
N ARG A 609 10.97 -44.57 12.29
CA ARG A 609 10.41 -45.54 11.34
C ARG A 609 10.69 -46.99 11.72
N GLU A 610 11.86 -47.27 12.28
CA GLU A 610 12.18 -48.62 12.75
C GLU A 610 11.23 -49.08 13.86
N GLU A 611 10.94 -48.19 14.82
CA GLU A 611 9.99 -48.44 15.90
C GLU A 611 8.58 -48.63 15.36
N LEU A 612 8.15 -47.82 14.38
CA LEU A 612 6.87 -47.99 13.70
C LEU A 612 6.74 -49.39 13.08
N TRP A 613 7.77 -49.87 12.36
CA TRP A 613 7.75 -51.21 11.76
C TRP A 613 7.69 -52.31 12.83
N TYR A 614 8.38 -52.10 13.95
CA TYR A 614 8.33 -53.02 15.09
C TYR A 614 6.94 -53.06 15.73
N CYS A 615 6.35 -51.91 16.07
CA CYS A 615 5.01 -51.81 16.67
C CYS A 615 3.93 -52.40 15.76
N MET A 616 4.01 -52.18 14.45
CA MET A 616 3.08 -52.79 13.48
C MET A 616 3.15 -54.32 13.51
N ARG A 617 4.36 -54.90 13.53
CA ARG A 617 4.55 -56.36 13.61
C ARG A 617 4.07 -56.92 14.95
N LYS A 618 4.40 -56.24 16.06
CA LYS A 618 3.99 -56.63 17.42
C LYS A 618 2.47 -56.61 17.60
N SER A 619 1.81 -55.65 16.95
CA SER A 619 0.33 -55.54 16.92
C SER A 619 -0.37 -56.54 15.99
N GLY A 620 0.37 -57.50 15.41
CA GLY A 620 -0.18 -58.56 14.56
C GLY A 620 -0.56 -58.13 13.13
N VAL A 621 -0.07 -56.98 12.66
CA VAL A 621 -0.28 -56.55 11.27
C VAL A 621 0.46 -57.50 10.33
N ALA A 622 -0.26 -58.10 9.38
CA ALA A 622 0.35 -59.03 8.42
C ALA A 622 1.49 -58.37 7.61
N GLU A 623 2.59 -59.10 7.43
CA GLU A 623 3.84 -58.60 6.81
C GLU A 623 3.63 -58.00 5.41
N LYS A 624 2.63 -58.49 4.66
CA LYS A 624 2.26 -57.91 3.36
C LYS A 624 1.87 -56.43 3.47
N TYR A 625 1.17 -56.03 4.53
CA TYR A 625 0.76 -54.64 4.75
C TYR A 625 1.91 -53.81 5.32
N VAL A 626 2.75 -54.40 6.18
CA VAL A 626 3.97 -53.74 6.68
C VAL A 626 4.87 -53.36 5.51
N ARG A 627 5.11 -54.27 4.56
CA ARG A 627 5.91 -54.00 3.35
C ARG A 627 5.31 -52.89 2.48
N VAL A 628 4.00 -52.92 2.23
CA VAL A 628 3.33 -51.85 1.46
C VAL A 628 3.49 -50.49 2.13
N VAL A 629 3.34 -50.42 3.45
CA VAL A 629 3.57 -49.16 4.18
C VAL A 629 5.06 -48.78 4.15
N GLN A 630 5.99 -49.72 4.31
CA GLN A 630 7.43 -49.44 4.17
C GLN A 630 7.77 -48.85 2.79
N ASP A 631 7.24 -49.43 1.71
CA ASP A 631 7.43 -48.96 0.34
C ASP A 631 6.89 -47.52 0.15
N MET A 632 5.78 -47.16 0.83
CA MET A 632 5.26 -45.80 0.81
C MET A 632 6.21 -44.78 1.44
N TYR A 633 7.05 -45.20 2.40
CA TYR A 633 7.97 -44.32 3.13
C TYR A 633 9.41 -44.32 2.55
N GLU A 634 9.86 -45.40 1.91
CA GLU A 634 11.27 -45.66 1.52
C GLU A 634 11.86 -44.67 0.48
N ARG A 635 11.01 -43.95 -0.27
CA ARG A 635 11.43 -42.94 -1.27
C ARG A 635 10.92 -41.53 -1.00
N SER A 636 10.53 -41.23 0.24
CA SER A 636 10.02 -39.90 0.60
C SER A 636 11.11 -38.84 0.50
N ARG A 637 11.04 -38.01 -0.54
CA ARG A 637 11.93 -36.85 -0.75
C ARG A 637 11.15 -35.56 -0.60
N THR A 638 11.78 -34.58 0.00
CA THR A 638 11.19 -33.25 0.24
C THR A 638 12.04 -32.16 -0.41
N VAL A 639 11.37 -31.10 -0.83
CA VAL A 639 12.00 -29.86 -1.30
C VAL A 639 11.42 -28.67 -0.54
N VAL A 640 12.26 -27.72 -0.16
CA VAL A 640 11.82 -26.50 0.50
C VAL A 640 11.62 -25.42 -0.56
N ARG A 641 10.41 -24.86 -0.62
CA ARG A 641 10.14 -23.68 -1.45
C ARG A 641 10.41 -22.42 -0.66
N CYS A 642 11.43 -21.66 -1.06
CA CYS A 642 11.81 -20.38 -0.47
C CYS A 642 11.64 -19.22 -1.46
N ALA A 643 11.84 -17.98 -1.01
CA ALA A 643 11.63 -16.77 -1.83
C ALA A 643 12.61 -16.63 -3.02
N VAL A 644 13.73 -17.35 -3.00
CA VAL A 644 14.74 -17.39 -4.07
C VAL A 644 14.60 -18.62 -4.98
N GLY A 645 13.75 -19.60 -4.65
CA GLY A 645 13.55 -20.79 -5.48
C GLY A 645 13.21 -22.04 -4.68
N GLN A 646 13.31 -23.20 -5.33
CA GLN A 646 13.24 -24.50 -4.65
C GLN A 646 14.64 -24.98 -4.32
N THR A 647 14.81 -25.57 -3.15
CA THR A 647 16.07 -26.24 -2.79
C THR A 647 16.24 -27.53 -3.59
N GLU A 648 17.45 -28.10 -3.57
CA GLU A 648 17.65 -29.49 -3.92
C GLU A 648 16.84 -30.43 -3.03
N GLU A 649 16.55 -31.62 -3.53
CA GLU A 649 15.86 -32.68 -2.80
C GLU A 649 16.73 -33.20 -1.63
N PHE A 650 16.09 -33.45 -0.50
CA PHE A 650 16.68 -34.19 0.63
C PHE A 650 15.71 -35.27 1.13
N LYS A 651 16.25 -36.28 1.82
CA LYS A 651 15.47 -37.39 2.36
C LYS A 651 14.88 -37.00 3.72
N VAL A 652 13.68 -37.48 3.98
CA VAL A 652 13.07 -37.44 5.32
C VAL A 652 13.04 -38.88 5.82
N GLU A 653 13.63 -39.12 6.98
CA GLU A 653 13.82 -40.46 7.55
C GLU A 653 12.99 -40.69 8.82
N VAL A 654 12.46 -39.62 9.43
CA VAL A 654 11.68 -39.66 10.67
C VAL A 654 10.26 -39.15 10.44
N GLY A 655 9.31 -39.59 11.28
CA GLY A 655 7.94 -39.06 11.31
C GLY A 655 6.97 -39.71 10.32
N LEU A 656 5.68 -39.51 10.59
CA LEU A 656 4.58 -39.98 9.76
C LEU A 656 4.21 -38.95 8.67
N HIS A 657 3.62 -39.39 7.56
CA HIS A 657 3.20 -38.48 6.49
C HIS A 657 2.07 -37.54 6.94
N GLN A 658 2.33 -36.23 7.00
CA GLN A 658 1.29 -35.25 7.32
C GLN A 658 0.19 -35.21 6.25
N GLY A 659 -1.07 -35.27 6.70
CA GLY A 659 -2.25 -35.25 5.83
C GLY A 659 -2.60 -36.59 5.16
N SER A 660 -1.84 -37.66 5.43
CA SER A 660 -2.21 -39.01 5.04
C SER A 660 -3.31 -39.56 5.96
N ALA A 661 -4.31 -40.21 5.38
CA ALA A 661 -5.38 -40.85 6.12
C ALA A 661 -4.91 -42.06 6.95
N LEU A 662 -3.75 -42.64 6.61
CA LEU A 662 -3.16 -43.79 7.32
C LEU A 662 -2.35 -43.37 8.55
N SER A 663 -1.79 -42.16 8.55
CA SER A 663 -0.92 -41.70 9.62
C SER A 663 -1.58 -41.72 11.01
N PRO A 664 -2.89 -41.39 11.19
CA PRO A 664 -3.51 -41.43 12.52
C PRO A 664 -3.57 -42.85 13.09
N PHE A 665 -3.79 -43.85 12.23
CA PHE A 665 -3.83 -45.26 12.62
C PHE A 665 -2.43 -45.78 12.97
N LEU A 666 -1.43 -45.41 12.17
CA LEU A 666 -0.03 -45.76 12.44
C LEU A 666 0.46 -45.15 13.74
N PHE A 667 0.09 -43.90 14.02
CA PHE A 667 0.40 -43.24 15.28
C PHE A 667 -0.28 -43.91 16.48
N ALA A 668 -1.55 -44.29 16.35
CA ALA A 668 -2.28 -45.00 17.39
C ALA A 668 -1.62 -46.36 17.73
N ILE A 669 -1.20 -47.12 16.71
CA ILE A 669 -0.49 -48.40 16.89
C ILE A 669 0.80 -48.21 17.72
N VAL A 670 1.56 -47.15 17.45
CA VAL A 670 2.79 -46.86 18.20
C VAL A 670 2.47 -46.42 19.63
N MET A 671 1.45 -45.58 19.82
CA MET A 671 1.03 -45.10 21.15
C MET A 671 0.47 -46.21 22.03
N ASP A 672 -0.33 -47.12 21.47
CA ASP A 672 -0.88 -48.27 22.20
C ASP A 672 0.27 -49.16 22.72
N GLN A 673 1.26 -49.44 21.87
CA GLN A 673 2.42 -50.25 22.25
C GLN A 673 3.34 -49.57 23.28
N LEU A 674 3.48 -48.23 23.21
CA LEU A 674 4.21 -47.44 24.21
C LEU A 674 3.47 -47.30 25.54
N SER A 675 2.16 -47.56 25.56
CA SER A 675 1.33 -47.52 26.79
C SER A 675 1.24 -48.86 27.51
N GLU A 676 1.61 -49.96 26.83
CA GLU A 676 1.64 -51.33 27.36
C GLU A 676 3.01 -51.70 27.98
N GLU A 677 4.06 -50.90 27.73
CA GLU A 677 5.39 -50.97 28.36
C GLU A 677 5.49 -50.03 29.57
#